data_AF-A0A239R1L8-F1
#
_entry.id   AF-A0A239R1L8-F1
#
_cell.length_a   1.000
_cell.length_b   1.000
_cell.length_c   1.000
_cell.angle_alpha   90.00
_cell.angle_beta   90.00
_cell.angle_gamma   90.00
#
_symmetry.space_group_name_H-M   'P 1'
#
loop_
_entity.id
_entity.type
_entity.pdbx_description
1 polymer ?
#
loop_
_entity_poly.entity_id
_entity_poly.type
_entity_poly.pdbx_seq_one_letter_code
_entity_poly.pdbx_strand_id
1 'polypeptide(L)'
;MPGNLRDKYSIYELKKIGQLGDFVIANFLKDSLDVQEQTRLKLRLNTFFYIMDSKEMNAYYKEKYPEAMALLGKHPDVGLDKHSVAKNPTHPNNIFHDAMNSINTYLDDDAFEKPIADMIEAVGELSDHLDKYIKKEKLTEAQFGYVMAFKAAIDGFKTGNYKNMMLDNNILLNIVNDGATDLTVNSGTLEPFYNKKTKELSFNTLNKDDSDWKEAINSLDGSPLQESFKKAYNVSSKWETLKQGGDAYRSELITLYDDFARDSRKRFSMSNAAFDIVHEKGYLQNDYTQFISGSRAPYFIQFEAEARSQLLKAGYPVSDISVLSQVYMRFKAIEKNASMIQTQLENPEETIKNNREAWEQLIAPGAITPAVRIGRIKNLAGYLLINDKVPELSSAVNERAKAKLNPFEERALSGNVIDFYDALCDKNVDPDMMKSSDEFKAMKETLKKFSEVDRDRNPAKYEFLKEKAIKDTEKYLKYKQNQMREPGKKHKRSDTEALRVNTAVSILDGLKRIDKQDTYERNLEDNRTRITEQVSFDNAKKLKDAIDLVAEGRSVLINRINYIKESLQGSQTDPNAIWEDGFKKEGSKYYQNMAKSVKRCYELLNDPESSHAEITASLEELDKAAKAYKKDKEGVFTSPPTEGGPGNRYKAAKYMTENISSMITAYNNMLQGLDGFKTDKNVPFKELPISELKNQANTLQSLYRQAFKNQNAAVNIKDQATDHFNIALKQVEIRNKLTEFNPFMSKNYNPDKNIDYYINLKPGMSTTELANAYMTKKYLDDLYKPGVTMDELKEITENVEIGFINQMAGKLAKSPAFKKTVTTYPENAFSKWEVVDKRADDIIAICENNVNNMLNSRPKDKNNPEGKPYKNIYHYALSGTEGSYYGRCAEVIVNWMLAIPMGRTITEAMAADTTTDPNEIINTLKGKLTTHLQKENTKIHRGLKFYIDNFDETEKLYDHLLKSYKKDAKDRERDSLGIQRMSRNNIRNSSMSSNSSRSSRSSSSSSSSSMDVDNKVPVI
;
A
#
# COMPACT_ATOMS: atom_id res chain seq x y z
N MET A 1 1.07 -44.42 -7.88
CA MET A 1 2.08 -45.15 -8.67
C MET A 1 2.90 -44.11 -9.42
N PRO A 2 4.24 -44.18 -9.46
CA PRO A 2 4.98 -43.32 -10.37
C PRO A 2 4.53 -43.67 -11.80
N GLY A 3 3.90 -42.71 -12.50
CA GLY A 3 3.47 -42.90 -13.88
C GLY A 3 4.68 -43.08 -14.81
N ASN A 4 4.46 -43.66 -15.99
CA ASN A 4 5.51 -43.80 -16.99
C ASN A 4 6.07 -42.42 -17.36
N LEU A 5 7.38 -42.34 -17.60
CA LEU A 5 8.04 -41.09 -17.98
C LEU A 5 7.50 -40.54 -19.30
N ARG A 6 7.09 -41.40 -20.23
CA ARG A 6 6.44 -40.99 -21.49
C ARG A 6 5.12 -40.23 -21.30
N ASP A 7 4.41 -40.48 -20.20
CA ASP A 7 3.17 -39.77 -19.84
C ASP A 7 3.47 -38.46 -19.09
N LYS A 8 4.69 -38.36 -18.54
CA LYS A 8 5.14 -37.23 -17.74
C LYS A 8 5.78 -36.13 -18.58
N TYR A 9 6.59 -36.50 -19.58
CA TYR A 9 7.36 -35.58 -20.41
C TYR A 9 6.80 -35.50 -21.82
N SER A 10 6.42 -34.29 -22.23
CA SER A 10 5.96 -34.02 -23.60
C SER A 10 7.11 -34.08 -24.61
N ILE A 11 6.79 -34.31 -25.89
CA ILE A 11 7.76 -34.25 -26.99
C ILE A 11 8.47 -32.89 -27.04
N TYR A 12 7.74 -31.81 -26.72
CA TYR A 12 8.31 -30.46 -26.63
C TYR A 12 9.41 -30.37 -25.55
N GLU A 13 9.16 -30.91 -24.35
CA GLU A 13 10.15 -30.93 -23.26
C GLU A 13 11.39 -31.74 -23.66
N LEU A 14 11.21 -32.91 -24.29
CA LEU A 14 12.32 -33.74 -24.74
C LEU A 14 13.21 -33.02 -25.77
N LYS A 15 12.61 -32.26 -26.71
CA LYS A 15 13.38 -31.43 -27.66
C LYS A 15 14.12 -30.28 -26.97
N LYS A 16 13.48 -29.65 -25.97
CA LYS A 16 14.08 -28.52 -25.24
C LYS A 16 15.21 -28.94 -24.30
N ILE A 17 15.18 -30.17 -23.77
CA ILE A 17 16.29 -30.75 -23.00
C ILE A 17 17.59 -30.73 -23.83
N GLY A 18 17.54 -31.18 -25.09
CA GLY A 18 18.70 -31.15 -25.98
C GLY A 18 19.22 -29.73 -26.23
N GLN A 19 18.31 -28.82 -26.63
CA GLN A 19 18.66 -27.42 -26.95
C GLN A 19 19.31 -26.68 -25.77
N LEU A 20 18.67 -26.72 -24.58
CA LEU A 20 19.19 -26.01 -23.40
C LEU A 20 20.38 -26.74 -22.78
N GLY A 21 20.42 -28.06 -22.88
CA GLY A 21 21.55 -28.88 -22.45
C GLY A 21 22.83 -28.54 -23.23
N ASP A 22 22.74 -28.50 -24.56
CA ASP A 22 23.87 -28.11 -25.42
C ASP A 22 24.35 -26.69 -25.13
N PHE A 23 23.42 -25.76 -24.94
CA PHE A 23 23.74 -24.38 -24.57
C PHE A 23 24.56 -24.32 -23.27
N VAL A 24 24.08 -24.98 -22.22
CA VAL A 24 24.74 -25.00 -20.90
C VAL A 24 26.14 -25.62 -21.00
N ILE A 25 26.28 -26.72 -21.73
CA ILE A 25 27.57 -27.40 -21.92
C ILE A 25 28.55 -26.51 -22.70
N ALA A 26 28.09 -25.90 -23.80
CA ALA A 26 28.95 -25.09 -24.67
C ALA A 26 29.34 -23.73 -24.07
N ASN A 27 28.58 -23.23 -23.09
CA ASN A 27 28.80 -21.90 -22.51
C ASN A 27 29.27 -21.97 -21.05
N PHE A 28 28.43 -22.45 -20.14
CA PHE A 28 28.73 -22.39 -18.70
C PHE A 28 29.77 -23.44 -18.28
N LEU A 29 29.68 -24.62 -18.88
CA LEU A 29 30.47 -25.78 -18.47
C LEU A 29 31.63 -26.11 -19.42
N LYS A 30 31.85 -25.32 -20.49
CA LYS A 30 32.88 -25.53 -21.52
C LYS A 30 34.26 -25.83 -20.92
N ASP A 31 34.66 -25.04 -19.93
CA ASP A 31 35.98 -25.15 -19.28
C ASP A 31 35.95 -25.99 -18.00
N SER A 32 34.76 -26.41 -17.57
CA SER A 32 34.56 -27.20 -16.35
C SER A 32 34.45 -28.71 -16.62
N LEU A 33 34.21 -29.09 -17.88
CA LEU A 33 34.08 -30.47 -18.33
C LEU A 33 35.14 -30.76 -19.40
N ASP A 34 35.74 -31.95 -19.36
CA ASP A 34 36.59 -32.39 -20.47
C ASP A 34 35.76 -32.76 -21.71
N VAL A 35 36.41 -32.86 -22.87
CA VAL A 35 35.74 -33.09 -24.16
C VAL A 35 34.98 -34.42 -24.20
N GLN A 36 35.45 -35.45 -23.48
CA GLN A 36 34.79 -36.75 -23.44
C GLN A 36 33.48 -36.65 -22.65
N GLU A 37 33.51 -35.96 -21.52
CA GLU A 37 32.36 -35.74 -20.68
C GLU A 37 31.32 -34.82 -21.35
N GLN A 38 31.77 -33.77 -22.04
CA GLN A 38 30.90 -32.94 -22.88
C GLN A 38 30.21 -33.78 -23.95
N THR A 39 30.96 -34.60 -24.69
CA THR A 39 30.45 -35.49 -25.75
C THR A 39 29.42 -36.47 -25.18
N ARG A 40 29.74 -37.11 -24.05
CA ARG A 40 28.86 -38.07 -23.37
C ARG A 40 27.53 -37.44 -22.98
N LEU A 41 27.56 -36.26 -22.33
CA LEU A 41 26.34 -35.56 -21.93
C LEU A 41 25.51 -35.11 -23.12
N LYS A 42 26.13 -34.52 -24.16
CA LYS A 42 25.41 -34.06 -25.37
C LYS A 42 24.70 -35.20 -26.08
N LEU A 43 25.34 -36.37 -26.21
CA LEU A 43 24.70 -37.56 -26.77
C LEU A 43 23.47 -37.98 -25.98
N ARG A 44 23.57 -38.02 -24.65
CA ARG A 44 22.44 -38.45 -23.82
C ARG A 44 21.31 -37.42 -23.86
N LEU A 45 21.61 -36.12 -23.74
CA LEU A 45 20.63 -35.04 -23.75
C LEU A 45 19.91 -34.87 -25.09
N ASN A 46 20.58 -35.15 -26.21
CA ASN A 46 20.00 -35.06 -27.55
C ASN A 46 19.47 -36.40 -28.10
N THR A 47 19.36 -37.44 -27.25
CA THR A 47 18.90 -38.78 -27.65
C THR A 47 17.64 -38.73 -28.53
N PHE A 48 16.64 -37.94 -28.13
CA PHE A 48 15.38 -37.85 -28.88
C PHE A 48 15.53 -37.16 -30.24
N PHE A 49 16.34 -36.09 -30.33
CA PHE A 49 16.61 -35.42 -31.60
C PHE A 49 17.34 -36.38 -32.57
N TYR A 50 18.35 -37.09 -32.09
CA TYR A 50 19.17 -37.96 -32.92
C TYR A 50 18.47 -39.24 -33.37
N ILE A 51 17.66 -39.87 -32.52
CA ILE A 51 16.87 -41.06 -32.87
C ILE A 51 15.81 -40.73 -33.94
N MET A 52 15.27 -39.51 -33.92
CA MET A 52 14.19 -39.11 -34.82
C MET A 52 14.67 -38.50 -36.14
N ASP A 53 15.84 -37.82 -36.13
CA ASP A 53 16.23 -36.92 -37.24
C ASP A 53 17.62 -37.22 -37.84
N SER A 54 18.37 -38.22 -37.32
CA SER A 54 19.70 -38.56 -37.86
C SER A 54 19.88 -40.04 -38.17
N LYS A 55 19.94 -40.37 -39.46
CA LYS A 55 20.16 -41.74 -39.96
C LYS A 55 21.50 -42.32 -39.53
N GLU A 56 22.52 -41.48 -39.41
CA GLU A 56 23.86 -41.84 -38.98
C GLU A 56 23.89 -42.16 -37.48
N MET A 57 23.17 -41.38 -36.67
CA MET A 57 23.06 -41.61 -35.22
C MET A 57 22.22 -42.82 -34.87
N ASN A 58 21.30 -43.23 -35.75
CA ASN A 58 20.48 -44.41 -35.56
C ASN A 58 21.31 -45.68 -35.35
N ALA A 59 22.49 -45.78 -35.98
CA ALA A 59 23.38 -46.92 -35.77
C ALA A 59 23.87 -47.02 -34.32
N TYR A 60 24.20 -45.88 -33.70
CA TYR A 60 24.63 -45.82 -32.29
C TYR A 60 23.49 -46.16 -31.32
N TYR A 61 22.30 -45.59 -31.55
CA TYR A 61 21.17 -45.82 -30.65
C TYR A 61 20.48 -47.18 -30.86
N LYS A 62 20.68 -47.85 -31.99
CA LYS A 62 20.14 -49.20 -32.23
C LYS A 62 20.64 -50.23 -31.22
N GLU A 63 21.88 -50.11 -30.77
CA GLU A 63 22.42 -50.99 -29.74
C GLU A 63 21.94 -50.60 -28.34
N LYS A 64 21.78 -49.30 -28.07
CA LYS A 64 21.39 -48.78 -26.75
C LYS A 64 19.88 -48.92 -26.46
N TYR A 65 19.06 -48.71 -27.49
CA TYR A 65 17.60 -48.67 -27.46
C TYR A 65 16.98 -49.48 -28.62
N PRO A 66 17.22 -50.80 -28.67
CA PRO A 66 16.80 -51.63 -29.81
C PRO A 66 15.28 -51.63 -30.04
N GLU A 67 14.48 -51.52 -28.98
CA GLU A 67 13.01 -51.50 -29.04
C GLU A 67 12.49 -50.21 -29.70
N ALA A 68 12.96 -49.03 -29.26
CA ALA A 68 12.60 -47.74 -29.87
C ALA A 68 13.01 -47.69 -31.34
N MET A 69 14.21 -48.18 -31.67
CA MET A 69 14.72 -48.19 -33.03
C MET A 69 13.98 -49.18 -33.93
N ALA A 70 13.55 -50.33 -33.39
CA ALA A 70 12.73 -51.28 -34.12
C ALA A 70 11.32 -50.72 -34.40
N LEU A 71 10.75 -49.97 -33.46
CA LEU A 71 9.46 -49.30 -33.63
C LEU A 71 9.53 -48.22 -34.72
N LEU A 72 10.53 -47.33 -34.66
CA LEU A 72 10.74 -46.29 -35.68
C LEU A 72 11.10 -46.86 -37.06
N GLY A 73 11.75 -48.02 -37.11
CA GLY A 73 12.00 -48.72 -38.37
C GLY A 73 10.74 -49.30 -39.01
N LYS A 74 9.72 -49.65 -38.21
CA LYS A 74 8.41 -50.15 -38.69
C LYS A 74 7.43 -49.03 -38.99
N HIS A 75 7.53 -47.94 -38.23
CA HIS A 75 6.66 -46.79 -38.33
C HIS A 75 7.49 -45.51 -38.16
N PRO A 76 8.12 -45.03 -39.24
CA PRO A 76 8.97 -43.83 -39.19
C PRO A 76 8.19 -42.57 -38.75
N ASP A 77 6.85 -42.62 -38.84
CA ASP A 77 5.95 -41.53 -38.45
C ASP A 77 5.45 -41.60 -36.99
N VAL A 78 5.92 -42.56 -36.15
CA VAL A 78 5.44 -42.75 -34.75
C VAL A 78 5.67 -41.55 -33.81
N GLY A 79 6.38 -40.52 -34.25
CA GLY A 79 6.47 -39.23 -33.53
C GLY A 79 5.98 -38.02 -34.33
N LEU A 80 5.35 -38.24 -35.48
CA LEU A 80 4.93 -37.22 -36.44
C LEU A 80 3.47 -37.38 -36.88
N ASP A 81 2.64 -38.15 -36.17
CA ASP A 81 1.22 -38.23 -36.53
C ASP A 81 0.58 -36.85 -36.32
N LYS A 82 0.48 -36.11 -37.43
CA LYS A 82 0.01 -34.73 -37.55
C LYS A 82 -1.51 -34.69 -37.40
N HIS A 83 -2.02 -35.15 -36.26
CA HIS A 83 -3.27 -34.61 -35.75
C HIS A 83 -3.01 -33.29 -35.02
N SER A 84 -2.33 -32.36 -35.70
CA SER A 84 -2.55 -30.96 -35.40
C SER A 84 -3.95 -30.64 -35.90
N VAL A 85 -4.88 -30.49 -34.97
CA VAL A 85 -6.11 -29.74 -35.27
C VAL A 85 -5.68 -28.28 -35.45
N ALA A 86 -5.16 -27.96 -36.63
CA ALA A 86 -4.93 -26.59 -37.07
C ALA A 86 -5.82 -26.34 -38.28
N LYS A 87 -7.13 -26.18 -38.04
CA LYS A 87 -8.01 -25.43 -38.94
C LYS A 87 -8.14 -23.99 -38.41
N ASN A 88 -7.10 -23.20 -38.66
CA ASN A 88 -7.13 -21.87 -39.31
C ASN A 88 -5.96 -20.99 -38.83
N PRO A 89 -5.04 -20.60 -39.74
CA PRO A 89 -3.91 -19.73 -39.43
C PRO A 89 -4.31 -18.28 -39.64
N THR A 90 -4.87 -17.63 -38.63
CA THR A 90 -4.90 -16.17 -38.56
C THR A 90 -5.04 -15.69 -37.12
N HIS A 91 -3.94 -15.61 -36.36
CA HIS A 91 -3.85 -14.75 -35.17
C HIS A 91 -2.39 -14.42 -34.81
N PRO A 92 -2.05 -13.16 -34.47
CA PRO A 92 -0.66 -12.72 -34.36
C PRO A 92 0.13 -13.16 -33.11
N ASN A 93 -0.38 -14.06 -32.26
CA ASN A 93 0.40 -14.64 -31.15
C ASN A 93 0.32 -16.19 -31.15
N ASN A 94 0.89 -16.81 -32.19
CA ASN A 94 0.95 -18.27 -32.35
C ASN A 94 1.87 -18.98 -31.34
N ILE A 95 2.81 -18.27 -30.70
CA ILE A 95 3.85 -18.86 -29.85
C ILE A 95 3.25 -19.65 -28.68
N PHE A 96 2.21 -19.13 -28.02
CA PHE A 96 1.59 -19.82 -26.90
C PHE A 96 0.71 -20.99 -27.37
N HIS A 97 -0.05 -20.83 -28.47
CA HIS A 97 -0.95 -21.89 -28.91
C HIS A 97 -0.20 -23.09 -29.51
N ASP A 98 0.85 -22.84 -30.30
CA ASP A 98 1.69 -23.89 -30.89
C ASP A 98 2.52 -24.60 -29.82
N ALA A 99 3.07 -23.85 -28.85
CA ALA A 99 3.78 -24.45 -27.71
C ALA A 99 2.83 -25.25 -26.81
N MET A 100 1.63 -24.74 -26.52
CA MET A 100 0.62 -25.43 -25.69
C MET A 100 0.11 -26.71 -26.35
N ASN A 101 -0.13 -26.69 -27.66
CA ASN A 101 -0.48 -27.90 -28.41
C ASN A 101 0.68 -28.91 -28.37
N SER A 102 1.92 -28.45 -28.56
CA SER A 102 3.12 -29.30 -28.53
C SER A 102 3.44 -29.88 -27.14
N ILE A 103 3.10 -29.17 -26.06
CA ILE A 103 3.28 -29.59 -24.66
C ILE A 103 2.23 -30.62 -24.22
N ASN A 104 1.15 -30.78 -24.99
CA ASN A 104 0.15 -31.81 -24.76
C ASN A 104 0.35 -33.03 -25.67
N THR A 105 1.42 -33.06 -26.45
CA THR A 105 1.79 -34.23 -27.27
C THR A 105 2.77 -35.12 -26.51
N TYR A 106 2.38 -36.38 -26.33
CA TYR A 106 3.13 -37.41 -25.62
C TYR A 106 3.46 -38.57 -26.56
N LEU A 107 4.37 -39.44 -26.12
CA LEU A 107 4.67 -40.69 -26.82
C LEU A 107 3.80 -41.79 -26.23
N ASP A 108 3.06 -42.52 -27.08
CA ASP A 108 2.10 -43.53 -26.63
C ASP A 108 2.72 -44.94 -26.48
N ASP A 109 4.01 -45.13 -26.78
CA ASP A 109 4.66 -46.44 -26.79
C ASP A 109 5.71 -46.61 -25.68
N ASP A 110 5.68 -47.76 -25.00
CA ASP A 110 6.62 -48.17 -23.95
C ASP A 110 8.08 -48.20 -24.42
N ALA A 111 8.33 -48.39 -25.72
CA ALA A 111 9.67 -48.44 -26.29
C ALA A 111 10.51 -47.17 -26.01
N PHE A 112 9.86 -46.04 -25.75
CA PHE A 112 10.54 -44.76 -25.48
C PHE A 112 10.87 -44.52 -24.00
N GLU A 113 10.43 -45.38 -23.09
CA GLU A 113 10.64 -45.18 -21.65
C GLU A 113 12.14 -45.15 -21.29
N LYS A 114 12.93 -46.08 -21.83
CA LYS A 114 14.37 -46.18 -21.57
C LYS A 114 15.18 -45.01 -22.17
N PRO A 115 14.94 -44.57 -23.42
CA PRO A 115 15.51 -43.32 -23.94
C PRO A 115 15.21 -42.09 -23.06
N ILE A 116 13.96 -41.92 -22.61
CA ILE A 116 13.58 -40.79 -21.77
C ILE A 116 14.28 -40.86 -20.42
N ALA A 117 14.34 -42.04 -19.80
CA ALA A 117 15.05 -42.24 -18.52
C ALA A 117 16.53 -41.82 -18.62
N ASP A 118 17.23 -42.21 -19.69
CA ASP A 118 18.64 -41.84 -19.91
C ASP A 118 18.82 -40.33 -20.11
N MET A 119 17.88 -39.67 -20.81
CA MET A 119 17.87 -38.21 -20.94
C MET A 119 17.69 -37.52 -19.59
N ILE A 120 16.74 -37.96 -18.77
CA ILE A 120 16.46 -37.34 -17.46
C ILE A 120 17.60 -37.58 -16.47
N GLU A 121 18.25 -38.74 -16.51
CA GLU A 121 19.46 -38.98 -15.73
C GLU A 121 20.60 -38.03 -16.15
N ALA A 122 20.81 -37.84 -17.45
CA ALA A 122 21.79 -36.87 -17.96
C ALA A 122 21.45 -35.42 -17.58
N VAL A 123 20.17 -35.04 -17.56
CA VAL A 123 19.71 -33.75 -17.01
C VAL A 123 20.06 -33.64 -15.52
N GLY A 124 19.91 -34.74 -14.76
CA GLY A 124 20.30 -34.82 -13.36
C GLY A 124 21.79 -34.54 -13.14
N GLU A 125 22.66 -35.16 -13.96
CA GLU A 125 24.11 -34.93 -13.95
C GLU A 125 24.45 -33.49 -14.35
N LEU A 126 23.82 -32.96 -15.40
CA LEU A 126 24.02 -31.58 -15.86
C LEU A 126 23.70 -30.55 -14.77
N SER A 127 22.58 -30.75 -14.05
CA SER A 127 22.22 -29.95 -12.86
C SER A 127 23.33 -29.97 -11.80
N ASP A 128 23.88 -31.16 -11.51
CA ASP A 128 24.90 -31.31 -10.47
C ASP A 128 26.22 -30.64 -10.88
N HIS A 129 26.57 -30.66 -12.17
CA HIS A 129 27.71 -29.91 -12.71
C HIS A 129 27.50 -28.39 -12.61
N LEU A 130 26.30 -27.89 -12.91
CA LEU A 130 25.95 -26.48 -12.70
C LEU A 130 26.09 -26.08 -11.22
N ASP A 131 25.63 -26.92 -10.28
CA ASP A 131 25.78 -26.66 -8.85
C ASP A 131 27.26 -26.55 -8.42
N LYS A 132 28.13 -27.40 -8.98
CA LYS A 132 29.58 -27.32 -8.73
C LYS A 132 30.16 -26.05 -9.35
N TYR A 133 29.75 -25.71 -10.57
CA TYR A 133 30.18 -24.50 -11.28
C TYR A 133 29.85 -23.25 -10.48
N ILE A 134 28.58 -23.06 -10.10
CA ILE A 134 28.09 -21.88 -9.37
C ILE A 134 28.82 -21.69 -8.03
N LYS A 135 29.20 -22.78 -7.35
CA LYS A 135 29.93 -22.72 -6.07
C LYS A 135 31.40 -22.35 -6.24
N LYS A 136 32.02 -22.77 -7.35
CA LYS A 136 33.45 -22.58 -7.62
C LYS A 136 33.72 -21.23 -8.28
N GLU A 137 32.84 -20.83 -9.18
CA GLU A 137 33.03 -19.66 -10.04
C GLU A 137 32.64 -18.36 -9.33
N LYS A 138 33.45 -17.31 -9.54
CA LYS A 138 33.13 -15.97 -9.03
C LYS A 138 32.29 -15.21 -10.06
N LEU A 139 30.97 -15.39 -9.96
CA LEU A 139 30.01 -14.72 -10.84
C LEU A 139 29.62 -13.32 -10.31
N THR A 140 29.42 -12.36 -11.22
CA THR A 140 28.74 -11.10 -10.90
C THR A 140 27.26 -11.35 -10.61
N GLU A 141 26.53 -10.36 -10.07
CA GLU A 141 25.11 -10.52 -9.77
C GLU A 141 24.27 -10.83 -11.04
N ALA A 142 24.56 -10.16 -12.16
CA ALA A 142 23.89 -10.40 -13.44
C ALA A 142 24.22 -11.78 -14.01
N GLN A 143 25.51 -12.17 -14.01
CA GLN A 143 25.95 -13.50 -14.46
C GLN A 143 25.34 -14.61 -13.60
N PHE A 144 25.28 -14.41 -12.28
CA PHE A 144 24.64 -15.35 -11.36
C PHE A 144 23.15 -15.48 -11.66
N GLY A 145 22.42 -14.37 -11.82
CA GLY A 145 21.01 -14.40 -12.20
C GLY A 145 20.76 -15.14 -13.51
N TYR A 146 21.63 -14.89 -14.51
CA TYR A 146 21.58 -15.55 -15.81
C TYR A 146 21.78 -17.07 -15.70
N VAL A 147 22.86 -17.52 -15.04
CA VAL A 147 23.14 -18.95 -14.84
C VAL A 147 22.05 -19.63 -14.02
N MET A 148 21.53 -18.96 -12.98
CA MET A 148 20.46 -19.50 -12.15
C MET A 148 19.13 -19.67 -12.90
N ALA A 149 18.84 -18.82 -13.90
CA ALA A 149 17.65 -18.99 -14.73
C ALA A 149 17.70 -20.29 -15.55
N PHE A 150 18.85 -20.58 -16.20
CA PHE A 150 19.07 -21.84 -16.91
C PHE A 150 19.07 -23.02 -15.95
N LYS A 151 19.73 -22.91 -14.80
CA LYS A 151 19.71 -23.97 -13.79
C LYS A 151 18.29 -24.32 -13.36
N ALA A 152 17.46 -23.32 -13.08
CA ALA A 152 16.07 -23.54 -12.70
C ALA A 152 15.26 -24.22 -13.81
N ALA A 153 15.52 -23.92 -15.09
CA ALA A 153 14.93 -24.64 -16.21
C ALA A 153 15.38 -26.11 -16.27
N ILE A 154 16.68 -26.40 -16.09
CA ILE A 154 17.25 -27.76 -16.03
C ILE A 154 16.67 -28.55 -14.84
N ASP A 155 16.57 -27.94 -13.66
CA ASP A 155 15.94 -28.54 -12.48
C ASP A 155 14.44 -28.83 -12.72
N GLY A 156 13.77 -27.97 -13.51
CA GLY A 156 12.41 -28.18 -13.99
C GLY A 156 12.27 -29.46 -14.80
N PHE A 157 13.20 -29.75 -15.72
CA PHE A 157 13.23 -31.03 -16.44
C PHE A 157 13.54 -32.20 -15.51
N LYS A 158 14.55 -32.06 -14.63
CA LYS A 158 14.96 -33.10 -13.66
C LYS A 158 13.77 -33.58 -12.81
N THR A 159 12.94 -32.64 -12.38
CA THR A 159 11.76 -32.92 -11.55
C THR A 159 10.49 -33.23 -12.36
N GLY A 160 10.49 -32.96 -13.66
CA GLY A 160 9.33 -33.05 -14.54
C GLY A 160 8.27 -31.99 -14.22
N ASN A 161 8.72 -30.82 -13.77
CA ASN A 161 7.90 -29.66 -13.46
C ASN A 161 8.01 -28.56 -14.54
N TYR A 162 8.82 -28.77 -15.60
CA TYR A 162 9.04 -27.76 -16.65
C TYR A 162 7.75 -27.33 -17.34
N LYS A 163 6.88 -28.28 -17.72
CA LYS A 163 5.52 -27.99 -18.21
C LYS A 163 4.75 -27.05 -17.29
N ASN A 164 4.71 -27.35 -16.00
CA ASN A 164 4.00 -26.51 -15.03
C ASN A 164 4.64 -25.12 -14.92
N MET A 165 5.98 -25.01 -14.97
CA MET A 165 6.64 -23.70 -14.99
C MET A 165 6.20 -22.86 -16.19
N MET A 166 6.02 -23.47 -17.36
CA MET A 166 5.51 -22.75 -18.54
C MET A 166 4.05 -22.31 -18.39
N LEU A 167 3.21 -23.14 -17.79
CA LEU A 167 1.80 -22.86 -17.57
C LEU A 167 1.56 -21.84 -16.45
N ASP A 168 2.38 -21.90 -15.40
CA ASP A 168 2.16 -21.19 -14.14
C ASP A 168 2.95 -19.90 -14.00
N ASN A 169 4.10 -19.73 -14.65
CA ASN A 169 4.89 -18.49 -14.69
C ASN A 169 5.95 -18.57 -15.79
N ASN A 170 5.61 -18.10 -16.98
CA ASN A 170 6.46 -18.30 -18.15
C ASN A 170 7.65 -17.31 -18.21
N ILE A 171 7.69 -16.29 -17.34
CA ILE A 171 8.68 -15.20 -17.41
C ILE A 171 10.09 -15.75 -17.42
N LEU A 172 10.40 -16.71 -16.54
CA LEU A 172 11.71 -17.35 -16.49
C LEU A 172 12.08 -18.04 -17.80
N LEU A 173 11.17 -18.86 -18.33
CA LEU A 173 11.45 -19.72 -19.47
C LEU A 173 11.59 -18.92 -20.76
N ASN A 174 10.84 -17.83 -20.88
CA ASN A 174 10.99 -16.92 -22.01
C ASN A 174 12.30 -16.16 -21.94
N ILE A 175 12.72 -15.73 -20.75
CA ILE A 175 14.03 -15.12 -20.57
C ILE A 175 15.17 -16.12 -20.83
N VAL A 176 15.00 -17.40 -20.48
CA VAL A 176 15.95 -18.47 -20.85
C VAL A 176 16.01 -18.66 -22.37
N ASN A 177 14.86 -18.66 -23.05
CA ASN A 177 14.82 -18.75 -24.51
C ASN A 177 15.46 -17.52 -25.17
N ASP A 178 15.08 -16.30 -24.78
CA ASP A 178 15.70 -15.05 -25.23
C ASP A 178 17.21 -15.08 -25.02
N GLY A 179 17.68 -15.51 -23.84
CA GLY A 179 19.11 -15.62 -23.56
C GLY A 179 19.82 -16.61 -24.49
N ALA A 180 19.16 -17.71 -24.83
CA ALA A 180 19.70 -18.72 -25.72
C ALA A 180 19.66 -18.33 -27.21
N THR A 181 18.72 -17.48 -27.62
CA THR A 181 18.51 -17.13 -29.05
C THR A 181 18.93 -15.72 -29.42
N ASP A 182 18.82 -14.76 -28.51
CA ASP A 182 19.07 -13.35 -28.81
C ASP A 182 20.52 -12.96 -28.56
N LEU A 183 21.24 -13.71 -27.70
CA LEU A 183 22.65 -13.46 -27.44
C LEU A 183 23.54 -14.20 -28.43
N THR A 184 24.56 -13.51 -28.95
CA THR A 184 25.63 -14.12 -29.74
C THR A 184 26.60 -14.80 -28.76
N VAL A 185 26.34 -16.06 -28.46
CA VAL A 185 27.18 -16.88 -27.55
C VAL A 185 27.57 -18.18 -28.23
N ASN A 186 28.55 -18.88 -27.67
CA ASN A 186 29.06 -20.12 -28.26
C ASN A 186 27.93 -21.13 -28.52
N SER A 187 27.84 -21.60 -29.77
CA SER A 187 26.98 -22.71 -30.15
C SER A 187 27.83 -23.97 -30.34
N GLY A 188 27.61 -24.96 -29.47
CA GLY A 188 28.34 -26.21 -29.52
C GLY A 188 27.51 -27.32 -30.15
N THR A 189 27.77 -27.67 -31.41
CA THR A 189 27.13 -28.80 -32.09
C THR A 189 27.96 -30.07 -31.96
N LEU A 190 27.30 -31.23 -31.96
CA LEU A 190 27.95 -32.53 -32.04
C LEU A 190 27.83 -33.05 -33.47
N GLU A 191 28.96 -33.28 -34.14
CA GLU A 191 28.98 -33.90 -35.47
C GLU A 191 29.37 -35.37 -35.38
N PRO A 192 28.48 -36.29 -35.79
CA PRO A 192 28.86 -37.69 -35.94
C PRO A 192 29.77 -37.88 -37.15
N PHE A 193 30.90 -38.55 -36.94
CA PHE A 193 31.79 -39.00 -37.99
C PHE A 193 31.76 -40.52 -38.06
N TYR A 194 31.15 -41.07 -39.11
CA TYR A 194 31.16 -42.50 -39.35
C TYR A 194 32.37 -42.90 -40.19
N ASN A 195 33.32 -43.60 -39.57
CA ASN A 195 34.47 -44.14 -40.27
C ASN A 195 34.05 -45.36 -41.09
N LYS A 196 33.87 -45.18 -42.40
CA LYS A 196 33.46 -46.25 -43.32
C LYS A 196 34.42 -47.46 -43.34
N LYS A 197 35.69 -47.31 -42.92
CA LYS A 197 36.68 -48.39 -42.89
C LYS A 197 36.63 -49.20 -41.60
N THR A 198 36.57 -48.54 -40.43
CA THR A 198 36.51 -49.22 -39.14
C THR A 198 35.09 -49.59 -38.72
N LYS A 199 34.08 -49.03 -39.40
CA LYS A 199 32.66 -49.06 -39.00
C LYS A 199 32.40 -48.45 -37.62
N GLU A 200 33.34 -47.66 -37.11
CA GLU A 200 33.21 -46.98 -35.82
C GLU A 200 32.63 -45.59 -36.03
N LEU A 201 31.75 -45.20 -35.11
CA LEU A 201 31.21 -43.86 -35.01
C LEU A 201 32.01 -43.07 -33.98
N SER A 202 32.61 -41.95 -34.38
CA SER A 202 33.23 -40.99 -33.46
C SER A 202 32.45 -39.68 -33.48
N PHE A 203 32.63 -38.85 -32.45
CA PHE A 203 31.90 -37.60 -32.32
C PHE A 203 32.86 -36.44 -32.15
N ASN A 204 32.68 -35.40 -32.98
CA ASN A 204 33.41 -34.16 -32.84
C ASN A 204 32.49 -33.11 -32.22
N THR A 205 32.91 -32.52 -31.11
CA THR A 205 32.25 -31.32 -30.60
C THR A 205 32.80 -30.12 -31.36
N LEU A 206 31.98 -29.54 -32.23
CA LEU A 206 32.29 -28.29 -32.92
C LEU A 206 31.68 -27.14 -32.13
N ASN A 207 32.52 -26.23 -31.66
CA ASN A 207 32.10 -24.93 -31.15
C ASN A 207 32.21 -23.94 -32.31
N LYS A 208 31.08 -23.38 -32.75
CA LYS A 208 31.04 -22.54 -33.95
C LYS A 208 31.61 -21.13 -33.72
N ASP A 209 31.62 -20.66 -32.47
CA ASP A 209 32.01 -19.31 -32.11
C ASP A 209 32.82 -19.29 -30.79
N ASP A 210 33.91 -18.54 -30.73
CA ASP A 210 34.70 -18.32 -29.51
C ASP A 210 34.09 -17.22 -28.59
N SER A 211 32.83 -16.86 -28.81
CA SER A 211 32.11 -15.83 -28.03
C SER A 211 31.89 -16.28 -26.58
N ASP A 212 32.48 -15.55 -25.63
CA ASP A 212 32.30 -15.76 -24.19
C ASP A 212 30.94 -15.20 -23.72
N TRP A 213 30.09 -16.07 -23.20
CA TRP A 213 28.80 -15.67 -22.64
C TRP A 213 28.93 -14.65 -21.49
N LYS A 214 30.04 -14.66 -20.73
CA LYS A 214 30.28 -13.66 -19.68
C LYS A 214 30.50 -12.29 -20.28
N GLU A 215 31.24 -12.20 -21.38
CA GLU A 215 31.41 -10.95 -22.13
C GLU A 215 30.09 -10.49 -22.73
N ALA A 216 29.30 -11.41 -23.29
CA ALA A 216 27.96 -11.10 -23.78
C ALA A 216 27.07 -10.49 -22.67
N ILE A 217 27.00 -11.10 -21.49
CA ILE A 217 26.22 -10.57 -20.36
C ILE A 217 26.78 -9.24 -19.83
N ASN A 218 28.11 -9.08 -19.79
CA ASN A 218 28.74 -7.83 -19.38
C ASN A 218 28.56 -6.72 -20.42
N SER A 219 28.36 -7.05 -21.70
CA SER A 219 28.09 -6.04 -22.74
C SER A 219 26.74 -5.36 -22.53
N LEU A 220 25.79 -6.06 -21.92
CA LEU A 220 24.45 -5.59 -21.58
C LEU A 220 24.40 -4.71 -20.33
N ASP A 221 25.54 -4.35 -19.75
CA ASP A 221 25.60 -3.61 -18.48
C ASP A 221 24.78 -2.32 -18.51
N GLY A 222 23.89 -2.15 -17.52
CA GLY A 222 22.95 -1.03 -17.43
C GLY A 222 21.82 -1.02 -18.45
N SER A 223 21.70 -2.07 -19.28
CA SER A 223 20.57 -2.21 -20.19
C SER A 223 19.33 -2.81 -19.50
N PRO A 224 18.11 -2.45 -19.94
CA PRO A 224 16.88 -3.12 -19.52
C PRO A 224 16.87 -4.65 -19.72
N LEU A 225 17.66 -5.16 -20.67
CA LEU A 225 17.78 -6.60 -20.93
C LEU A 225 18.51 -7.33 -19.80
N GLN A 226 19.62 -6.77 -19.32
CA GLN A 226 20.37 -7.30 -18.17
C GLN A 226 19.52 -7.29 -16.89
N GLU A 227 18.76 -6.21 -16.65
CA GLU A 227 17.85 -6.12 -15.51
C GLU A 227 16.72 -7.16 -15.61
N SER A 228 16.21 -7.42 -16.82
CA SER A 228 15.23 -8.50 -17.05
C SER A 228 15.82 -9.88 -16.72
N PHE A 229 17.04 -10.18 -17.15
CA PHE A 229 17.75 -11.43 -16.78
C PHE A 229 17.92 -11.57 -15.27
N LYS A 230 18.36 -10.50 -14.61
CA LYS A 230 18.57 -10.44 -13.16
C LYS A 230 17.28 -10.66 -12.38
N LYS A 231 16.16 -10.08 -12.83
CA LYS A 231 14.88 -10.07 -12.11
C LYS A 231 14.02 -11.31 -12.40
N ALA A 232 14.09 -11.90 -13.59
CA ALA A 232 13.26 -13.04 -13.98
C ALA A 232 13.38 -14.25 -13.03
N TYR A 233 14.61 -14.60 -12.63
CA TYR A 233 14.87 -15.65 -11.65
C TYR A 233 14.28 -15.29 -10.28
N ASN A 234 14.45 -14.04 -9.83
CA ASN A 234 13.92 -13.60 -8.53
C ASN A 234 12.39 -13.62 -8.50
N VAL A 235 11.73 -13.13 -9.56
CA VAL A 235 10.27 -13.20 -9.70
C VAL A 235 9.78 -14.64 -9.64
N SER A 236 10.40 -15.53 -10.41
CA SER A 236 9.94 -16.92 -10.57
C SER A 236 10.22 -17.76 -9.33
N SER A 237 11.39 -17.61 -8.72
CA SER A 237 11.72 -18.29 -7.46
C SER A 237 10.80 -17.83 -6.32
N LYS A 238 10.50 -16.52 -6.22
CA LYS A 238 9.56 -16.00 -5.22
C LYS A 238 8.12 -16.43 -5.46
N TRP A 239 7.73 -16.56 -6.72
CA TRP A 239 6.42 -17.09 -7.10
C TRP A 239 6.26 -18.53 -6.62
N GLU A 240 7.23 -19.40 -6.91
CA GLU A 240 7.23 -20.79 -6.44
C GLU A 240 7.26 -20.90 -4.92
N THR A 241 8.09 -20.09 -4.26
CA THR A 241 8.10 -20.00 -2.80
C THR A 241 6.71 -19.64 -2.27
N LEU A 242 6.01 -18.65 -2.84
CA LEU A 242 4.66 -18.31 -2.36
C LEU A 242 3.66 -19.46 -2.61
N LYS A 243 3.68 -20.07 -3.80
CA LYS A 243 2.80 -21.19 -4.17
C LYS A 243 2.95 -22.39 -3.24
N GLN A 244 4.17 -22.67 -2.81
CA GLN A 244 4.50 -23.79 -1.92
C GLN A 244 4.28 -23.47 -0.43
N GLY A 245 3.82 -22.27 -0.09
CA GLY A 245 3.76 -21.83 1.31
C GLY A 245 5.16 -21.69 1.87
N GLY A 246 5.97 -20.82 1.28
CA GLY A 246 7.30 -20.44 1.75
C GLY A 246 7.31 -19.02 2.29
N ASP A 247 8.49 -18.43 2.45
CA ASP A 247 8.70 -17.12 3.07
C ASP A 247 8.57 -15.91 2.11
N ALA A 248 7.90 -16.10 0.97
CA ALA A 248 7.62 -15.02 0.03
C ALA A 248 6.33 -14.29 0.43
N TYR A 249 6.34 -12.96 0.34
CA TYR A 249 5.18 -12.12 0.67
C TYR A 249 4.49 -11.63 -0.59
N ARG A 250 3.15 -11.52 -0.57
CA ARG A 250 2.37 -10.91 -1.67
C ARG A 250 2.92 -9.53 -2.04
N SER A 251 3.23 -8.67 -1.08
CA SER A 251 3.79 -7.33 -1.33
C SER A 251 5.17 -7.36 -1.97
N GLU A 252 6.03 -8.31 -1.61
CA GLU A 252 7.34 -8.50 -2.24
C GLU A 252 7.16 -8.88 -3.72
N LEU A 253 6.24 -9.80 -4.01
CA LEU A 253 5.92 -10.18 -5.39
C LEU A 253 5.30 -9.04 -6.20
N ILE A 254 4.42 -8.23 -5.61
CA ILE A 254 3.87 -7.03 -6.28
C ILE A 254 5.02 -6.13 -6.74
N THR A 255 5.95 -5.79 -5.84
CA THR A 255 7.11 -4.95 -6.18
C THR A 255 7.97 -5.60 -7.27
N LEU A 256 8.26 -6.91 -7.16
CA LEU A 256 9.06 -7.61 -8.17
C LEU A 256 8.40 -7.62 -9.55
N TYR A 257 7.09 -7.85 -9.62
CA TYR A 257 6.34 -7.81 -10.89
C TYR A 257 6.22 -6.39 -11.45
N ASP A 258 5.94 -5.39 -10.61
CA ASP A 258 5.90 -3.99 -11.04
C ASP A 258 7.25 -3.53 -11.60
N ASP A 259 8.35 -3.85 -10.90
CA ASP A 259 9.69 -3.52 -11.36
C ASP A 259 10.06 -4.25 -12.65
N PHE A 260 9.72 -5.54 -12.76
CA PHE A 260 9.94 -6.31 -13.98
C PHE A 260 9.13 -5.76 -15.17
N ALA A 261 7.85 -5.42 -14.96
CA ALA A 261 7.00 -4.80 -15.98
C ALA A 261 7.57 -3.44 -16.42
N ARG A 262 8.05 -2.63 -15.47
CA ARG A 262 8.66 -1.32 -15.74
C ARG A 262 9.92 -1.45 -16.60
N ASP A 263 10.82 -2.38 -16.28
CA ASP A 263 12.04 -2.56 -17.06
C ASP A 263 11.75 -3.19 -18.42
N SER A 264 10.75 -4.08 -18.49
CA SER A 264 10.28 -4.60 -19.78
C SER A 264 9.73 -3.46 -20.65
N ARG A 265 8.96 -2.52 -20.11
CA ARG A 265 8.53 -1.32 -20.86
C ARG A 265 9.72 -0.52 -21.37
N LYS A 266 10.73 -0.27 -20.52
CA LYS A 266 11.96 0.42 -20.93
C LYS A 266 12.69 -0.30 -22.06
N ARG A 267 12.73 -1.64 -22.04
CA ARG A 267 13.27 -2.46 -23.13
C ARG A 267 12.54 -2.16 -24.45
N PHE A 268 11.21 -2.14 -24.43
CA PHE A 268 10.41 -1.95 -25.64
C PHE A 268 10.27 -0.49 -26.09
N SER A 269 10.53 0.46 -25.20
CA SER A 269 10.56 1.90 -25.51
C SER A 269 11.99 2.45 -25.70
N MET A 270 12.99 1.57 -25.80
CA MET A 270 14.38 1.95 -26.01
C MET A 270 14.52 2.67 -27.36
N SER A 271 15.35 3.71 -27.43
CA SER A 271 15.65 4.39 -28.70
C SER A 271 16.68 3.60 -29.52
N ASN A 272 16.74 3.84 -30.83
CA ASN A 272 17.75 3.19 -31.68
C ASN A 272 19.17 3.46 -31.19
N ALA A 273 19.49 4.71 -30.79
CA ALA A 273 20.81 5.04 -30.24
C ALA A 273 21.15 4.28 -28.94
N ALA A 274 20.16 4.08 -28.05
CA ALA A 274 20.38 3.30 -26.84
C ALA A 274 20.54 1.79 -27.14
N PHE A 275 19.86 1.30 -28.18
CA PHE A 275 20.04 -0.06 -28.67
C PHE A 275 21.40 -0.26 -29.32
N ASP A 276 21.85 0.67 -30.17
CA ASP A 276 23.13 0.63 -30.86
C ASP A 276 24.29 0.54 -29.86
N ILE A 277 24.25 1.24 -28.72
CA ILE A 277 25.26 1.11 -27.65
C ILE A 277 25.41 -0.33 -27.14
N VAL A 278 24.32 -1.09 -27.10
CA VAL A 278 24.31 -2.48 -26.65
C VAL A 278 24.64 -3.44 -27.79
N HIS A 279 24.12 -3.15 -28.99
CA HIS A 279 24.26 -3.97 -30.19
C HIS A 279 25.66 -3.86 -30.83
N GLU A 280 26.26 -2.67 -30.87
CA GLU A 280 27.62 -2.40 -31.37
C GLU A 280 28.71 -3.15 -30.58
N LYS A 281 28.41 -3.58 -29.35
CA LYS A 281 29.29 -4.47 -28.58
C LYS A 281 29.32 -5.91 -29.11
N GLY A 282 28.49 -6.25 -30.11
CA GLY A 282 28.60 -7.48 -30.92
C GLY A 282 27.81 -8.70 -30.43
N TYR A 283 27.00 -8.56 -29.38
CA TYR A 283 26.43 -9.70 -28.66
C TYR A 283 24.91 -9.88 -28.78
N LEU A 284 24.23 -9.13 -29.66
CA LEU A 284 22.80 -9.29 -29.96
C LEU A 284 22.61 -9.78 -31.41
N GLN A 285 21.78 -10.80 -31.61
CA GLN A 285 21.51 -11.36 -32.94
C GLN A 285 20.44 -10.60 -33.75
N ASN A 286 19.51 -9.93 -33.06
CA ASN A 286 18.37 -9.25 -33.69
C ASN A 286 18.70 -7.78 -33.95
N ASP A 287 18.17 -7.22 -35.04
CA ASP A 287 18.17 -5.76 -35.25
C ASP A 287 17.21 -5.04 -34.28
N TYR A 288 17.34 -3.72 -34.20
CA TYR A 288 16.51 -2.87 -33.35
C TYR A 288 15.01 -3.14 -33.54
N THR A 289 14.54 -3.21 -34.79
CA THR A 289 13.11 -3.35 -35.10
C THR A 289 12.57 -4.67 -34.58
N GLN A 290 13.30 -5.77 -34.80
CA GLN A 290 12.97 -7.10 -34.29
C GLN A 290 13.01 -7.16 -32.77
N PHE A 291 13.97 -6.46 -32.15
CA PHE A 291 14.17 -6.42 -30.71
C PHE A 291 13.07 -5.64 -29.98
N ILE A 292 12.71 -4.44 -30.48
CA ILE A 292 11.74 -3.58 -29.81
C ILE A 292 10.31 -3.85 -30.25
N SER A 293 10.02 -4.19 -31.51
CA SER A 293 8.65 -4.16 -32.06
C SER A 293 8.25 -5.36 -32.92
N GLY A 294 9.21 -6.17 -33.37
CA GLY A 294 8.99 -7.30 -34.27
C GLY A 294 8.38 -8.52 -33.58
N SER A 295 8.24 -9.60 -34.36
CA SER A 295 7.63 -10.86 -33.91
C SER A 295 8.44 -11.59 -32.85
N ARG A 296 9.71 -11.21 -32.65
CA ARG A 296 10.62 -11.76 -31.64
C ARG A 296 10.61 -11.00 -30.31
N ALA A 297 9.98 -9.82 -30.26
CA ALA A 297 9.94 -9.04 -29.02
C ALA A 297 8.97 -9.69 -28.01
N PRO A 298 9.41 -10.02 -26.78
CA PRO A 298 8.63 -10.82 -25.83
C PRO A 298 7.62 -10.00 -25.04
N TYR A 299 6.81 -9.17 -25.69
CA TYR A 299 5.83 -8.27 -25.03
C TYR A 299 4.90 -8.96 -24.03
N PHE A 300 4.65 -10.25 -24.22
CA PHE A 300 3.79 -11.02 -23.34
C PHE A 300 4.38 -11.18 -21.91
N ILE A 301 5.71 -11.16 -21.70
CA ILE A 301 6.28 -11.22 -20.34
C ILE A 301 5.99 -9.93 -19.56
N GLN A 302 5.94 -8.79 -20.25
CA GLN A 302 5.51 -7.53 -19.66
C GLN A 302 4.03 -7.62 -19.29
N PHE A 303 3.17 -8.05 -20.22
CA PHE A 303 1.73 -8.14 -19.96
C PHE A 303 1.42 -9.13 -18.84
N GLU A 304 2.15 -10.24 -18.76
CA GLU A 304 2.02 -11.18 -17.65
C GLU A 304 2.40 -10.55 -16.31
N ALA A 305 3.55 -9.86 -16.25
CA ALA A 305 3.98 -9.18 -15.03
C ALA A 305 2.97 -8.10 -14.59
N GLU A 306 2.44 -7.32 -15.54
CA GLU A 306 1.37 -6.36 -15.28
C GLU A 306 0.11 -7.04 -14.74
N ALA A 307 -0.35 -8.11 -15.39
CA ALA A 307 -1.55 -8.84 -14.98
C ALA A 307 -1.41 -9.41 -13.57
N ARG A 308 -0.28 -10.06 -13.29
CA ARG A 308 -0.01 -10.67 -11.99
C ARG A 308 0.09 -9.62 -10.90
N SER A 309 0.76 -8.50 -11.15
CA SER A 309 0.77 -7.37 -10.22
C SER A 309 -0.64 -6.87 -9.93
N GLN A 310 -1.46 -6.64 -10.96
CA GLN A 310 -2.84 -6.16 -10.82
C GLN A 310 -3.73 -7.16 -10.04
N LEU A 311 -3.61 -8.46 -10.32
CA LEU A 311 -4.36 -9.50 -9.59
C LEU A 311 -3.91 -9.65 -8.14
N LEU A 312 -2.60 -9.56 -7.87
CA LEU A 312 -2.05 -9.55 -6.51
C LEU A 312 -2.53 -8.32 -5.74
N LYS A 313 -2.51 -7.12 -6.36
CA LYS A 313 -3.04 -5.87 -5.79
C LYS A 313 -4.56 -5.94 -5.56
N ALA A 314 -5.29 -6.61 -6.44
CA ALA A 314 -6.72 -6.86 -6.28
C ALA A 314 -6.99 -7.83 -5.11
N GLY A 315 -6.05 -8.73 -4.80
CA GLY A 315 -6.12 -9.63 -3.65
C GLY A 315 -6.52 -11.06 -3.99
N TYR A 316 -6.43 -11.45 -5.27
CA TYR A 316 -6.72 -12.81 -5.73
C TYR A 316 -5.76 -13.83 -5.11
N PRO A 317 -6.23 -15.07 -4.88
CA PRO A 317 -5.40 -16.18 -4.42
C PRO A 317 -4.45 -16.63 -5.54
N VAL A 318 -3.29 -17.18 -5.15
CA VAL A 318 -2.24 -17.63 -6.08
C VAL A 318 -2.78 -18.65 -7.07
N SER A 319 -3.67 -19.54 -6.60
CA SER A 319 -4.28 -20.57 -7.44
C SER A 319 -5.13 -20.03 -8.59
N ASP A 320 -5.58 -18.77 -8.57
CA ASP A 320 -6.31 -18.15 -9.68
C ASP A 320 -5.42 -17.39 -10.65
N ILE A 321 -4.33 -16.82 -10.14
CA ILE A 321 -3.56 -15.79 -10.84
C ILE A 321 -3.02 -16.30 -12.18
N SER A 322 -2.48 -17.53 -12.25
CA SER A 322 -1.90 -18.07 -13.49
C SER A 322 -2.90 -18.09 -14.65
N VAL A 323 -4.15 -18.49 -14.39
CA VAL A 323 -5.20 -18.57 -15.43
C VAL A 323 -5.72 -17.17 -15.77
N LEU A 324 -5.98 -16.35 -14.76
CA LEU A 324 -6.51 -15.00 -14.97
C LEU A 324 -5.49 -14.09 -15.69
N SER A 325 -4.18 -14.27 -15.46
CA SER A 325 -3.16 -13.48 -16.16
C SER A 325 -3.12 -13.77 -17.66
N GLN A 326 -3.40 -15.02 -18.07
CA GLN A 326 -3.47 -15.39 -19.49
C GLN A 326 -4.59 -14.63 -20.23
N VAL A 327 -5.72 -14.36 -19.55
CA VAL A 327 -6.81 -13.54 -20.09
C VAL A 327 -6.34 -12.12 -20.39
N TYR A 328 -5.65 -11.47 -19.45
CA TYR A 328 -5.10 -10.13 -19.68
C TYR A 328 -4.06 -10.10 -20.81
N MET A 329 -3.15 -11.08 -20.83
CA MET A 329 -2.17 -11.20 -21.91
C MET A 329 -2.86 -11.30 -23.27
N ARG A 330 -3.97 -12.04 -23.37
CA ARG A 330 -4.80 -12.13 -24.58
C ARG A 330 -5.45 -10.79 -24.93
N PHE A 331 -6.05 -10.11 -23.97
CA PHE A 331 -6.64 -8.78 -24.19
C PHE A 331 -5.61 -7.78 -24.71
N LYS A 332 -4.42 -7.73 -24.09
CA LYS A 332 -3.30 -6.89 -24.53
C LYS A 332 -2.73 -7.29 -25.90
N ALA A 333 -2.72 -8.58 -26.22
CA ALA A 333 -2.32 -9.05 -27.54
C ALA A 333 -3.30 -8.59 -28.63
N ILE A 334 -4.60 -8.57 -28.36
CA ILE A 334 -5.61 -8.05 -29.29
C ILE A 334 -5.43 -6.53 -29.44
N GLU A 335 -5.27 -5.80 -28.33
CA GLU A 335 -5.04 -4.36 -28.33
C GLU A 335 -3.81 -3.96 -29.16
N LYS A 336 -2.68 -4.63 -28.93
CA LYS A 336 -1.43 -4.33 -29.65
C LYS A 336 -1.54 -4.62 -31.15
N ASN A 337 -2.23 -5.69 -31.52
CA ASN A 337 -2.33 -6.14 -32.91
C ASN A 337 -3.57 -5.63 -33.63
N ALA A 338 -4.30 -4.67 -33.05
CA ALA A 338 -5.56 -4.17 -33.57
C ALA A 338 -5.47 -3.69 -35.03
N SER A 339 -4.36 -3.05 -35.42
CA SER A 339 -4.09 -2.62 -36.79
C SER A 339 -3.87 -3.78 -37.77
N MET A 340 -3.36 -4.92 -37.30
CA MET A 340 -3.13 -6.12 -38.12
C MET A 340 -4.37 -7.03 -38.19
N ILE A 341 -5.23 -7.01 -37.16
CA ILE A 341 -6.44 -7.84 -37.02
C ILE A 341 -7.68 -7.12 -37.58
N GLN A 342 -7.53 -5.90 -38.12
CA GLN A 342 -8.62 -5.07 -38.65
C GLN A 342 -9.48 -5.77 -39.72
N THR A 343 -8.97 -6.84 -40.35
CA THR A 343 -9.69 -7.68 -41.33
C THR A 343 -10.51 -8.83 -40.72
N GLN A 344 -10.37 -9.12 -39.41
CA GLN A 344 -10.98 -10.27 -38.72
C GLN A 344 -11.95 -9.89 -37.60
N LEU A 345 -11.85 -8.66 -37.08
CA LEU A 345 -12.77 -8.12 -36.08
C LEU A 345 -13.68 -7.09 -36.75
N GLU A 346 -15.00 -7.25 -36.59
CA GLU A 346 -16.00 -6.33 -37.13
C GLU A 346 -15.87 -4.93 -36.52
N ASN A 347 -15.47 -4.83 -35.24
CA ASN A 347 -15.21 -3.57 -34.54
C ASN A 347 -14.05 -3.70 -33.51
N PRO A 348 -12.79 -3.48 -33.91
CA PRO A 348 -11.63 -3.61 -33.03
C PRO A 348 -11.66 -2.65 -31.83
N GLU A 349 -12.13 -1.40 -32.01
CA GLU A 349 -12.15 -0.39 -30.95
C GLU A 349 -13.14 -0.78 -29.83
N GLU A 350 -14.34 -1.22 -30.21
CA GLU A 350 -15.34 -1.72 -29.27
C GLU A 350 -14.87 -3.00 -28.56
N THR A 351 -14.21 -3.91 -29.27
CA THR A 351 -13.63 -5.12 -28.68
C THR A 351 -12.56 -4.77 -27.62
N ILE A 352 -11.67 -3.83 -27.93
CA ILE A 352 -10.63 -3.37 -26.99
C ILE A 352 -11.27 -2.71 -25.77
N LYS A 353 -12.28 -1.86 -25.98
CA LYS A 353 -13.03 -1.22 -24.90
C LYS A 353 -13.68 -2.27 -23.99
N ASN A 354 -14.41 -3.22 -24.56
CA ASN A 354 -15.09 -4.29 -23.82
C ASN A 354 -14.10 -5.19 -23.07
N ASN A 355 -12.95 -5.51 -23.66
CA ASN A 355 -11.88 -6.26 -23.00
C ASN A 355 -11.31 -5.51 -21.79
N ARG A 356 -11.08 -4.19 -21.93
CA ARG A 356 -10.64 -3.34 -20.82
C ARG A 356 -11.70 -3.30 -19.72
N GLU A 357 -12.97 -3.10 -20.05
CA GLU A 357 -14.07 -3.08 -19.09
C GLU A 357 -14.21 -4.43 -18.35
N ALA A 358 -14.13 -5.56 -19.06
CA ALA A 358 -14.18 -6.89 -18.45
C ALA A 358 -13.01 -7.12 -17.47
N TRP A 359 -11.81 -6.67 -17.82
CA TRP A 359 -10.66 -6.72 -16.93
C TRP A 359 -10.82 -5.80 -15.72
N GLU A 360 -11.24 -4.55 -15.93
CA GLU A 360 -11.50 -3.59 -14.86
C GLU A 360 -12.56 -4.08 -13.87
N GLN A 361 -13.60 -4.78 -14.33
CA GLN A 361 -14.59 -5.43 -13.46
C GLN A 361 -13.98 -6.56 -12.62
N LEU A 362 -13.06 -7.35 -13.19
CA LEU A 362 -12.34 -8.40 -12.47
C LEU A 362 -11.48 -7.81 -11.35
N ILE A 363 -10.72 -6.76 -11.63
CA ILE A 363 -9.80 -6.12 -10.68
C ILE A 363 -10.43 -4.93 -9.92
N ALA A 364 -11.75 -4.76 -10.01
CA ALA A 364 -12.46 -3.65 -9.41
C ALA A 364 -12.10 -3.45 -7.92
N PRO A 365 -12.13 -2.21 -7.41
CA PRO A 365 -11.80 -1.92 -6.01
C PRO A 365 -12.69 -2.69 -5.02
N GLY A 366 -12.23 -2.77 -3.77
CA GLY A 366 -12.82 -3.61 -2.71
C GLY A 366 -12.05 -4.91 -2.43
N ALA A 367 -12.41 -5.61 -1.35
CA ALA A 367 -11.82 -6.88 -0.98
C ALA A 367 -12.40 -8.04 -1.79
N ILE A 368 -11.51 -8.95 -2.23
CA ILE A 368 -11.89 -10.22 -2.82
C ILE A 368 -12.26 -11.18 -1.68
N THR A 369 -13.55 -11.34 -1.40
CA THR A 369 -14.08 -12.43 -0.56
C THR A 369 -14.34 -13.66 -1.43
N PRO A 370 -14.61 -14.86 -0.86
CA PRO A 370 -14.93 -16.04 -1.66
C PRO A 370 -16.13 -15.83 -2.59
N ALA A 371 -17.16 -15.12 -2.13
CA ALA A 371 -18.34 -14.79 -2.93
C ALA A 371 -18.01 -13.81 -4.06
N VAL A 372 -17.29 -12.72 -3.76
CA VAL A 372 -16.87 -11.72 -4.76
C VAL A 372 -15.96 -12.35 -5.81
N ARG A 373 -15.01 -13.18 -5.39
CA ARG A 373 -14.13 -13.97 -6.26
C ARG A 373 -14.94 -14.78 -7.27
N ILE A 374 -15.87 -15.61 -6.79
CA ILE A 374 -16.68 -16.48 -7.65
C ILE A 374 -17.53 -15.65 -8.61
N GLY A 375 -18.16 -14.58 -8.13
CA GLY A 375 -18.98 -13.69 -8.96
C GLY A 375 -18.18 -13.05 -10.09
N ARG A 376 -17.01 -12.46 -9.78
CA ARG A 376 -16.15 -11.80 -10.78
C ARG A 376 -15.57 -12.78 -11.80
N ILE A 377 -15.11 -13.96 -11.36
CA ILE A 377 -14.59 -14.99 -12.27
C ILE A 377 -15.71 -15.54 -13.18
N LYS A 378 -16.93 -15.75 -12.67
CA LYS A 378 -18.08 -16.16 -13.50
C LYS A 378 -18.45 -15.11 -14.54
N ASN A 379 -18.45 -13.83 -14.17
CA ASN A 379 -18.71 -12.75 -15.11
C ASN A 379 -17.65 -12.72 -16.22
N LEU A 380 -16.38 -12.86 -15.87
CA LEU A 380 -15.30 -12.96 -16.85
C LEU A 380 -15.46 -14.19 -17.75
N ALA A 381 -15.77 -15.36 -17.19
CA ALA A 381 -15.99 -16.58 -17.97
C ALA A 381 -17.15 -16.41 -18.97
N GLY A 382 -18.26 -15.80 -18.53
CA GLY A 382 -19.40 -15.49 -19.38
C GLY A 382 -19.05 -14.49 -20.49
N TYR A 383 -18.28 -13.45 -20.16
CA TYR A 383 -17.76 -12.50 -21.16
C TYR A 383 -16.91 -13.21 -22.22
N LEU A 384 -15.97 -14.06 -21.80
CA LEU A 384 -15.12 -14.83 -22.71
C LEU A 384 -15.93 -15.79 -23.58
N LEU A 385 -16.96 -16.44 -23.04
CA LEU A 385 -17.81 -17.35 -23.80
C LEU A 385 -18.56 -16.64 -24.95
N ILE A 386 -18.92 -15.37 -24.76
CA ILE A 386 -19.67 -14.58 -25.75
C ILE A 386 -18.70 -13.92 -26.75
N ASN A 387 -17.59 -13.36 -26.27
CA ASN A 387 -16.75 -12.43 -27.04
C ASN A 387 -15.40 -13.02 -27.47
N ASP A 388 -14.91 -14.08 -26.85
CA ASP A 388 -13.60 -14.68 -27.17
C ASP A 388 -13.78 -16.12 -27.66
N LYS A 389 -13.43 -16.38 -28.92
CA LYS A 389 -13.57 -17.70 -29.58
C LYS A 389 -12.47 -18.68 -29.15
N VAL A 390 -12.04 -18.65 -27.89
CA VAL A 390 -11.04 -19.56 -27.30
C VAL A 390 -11.70 -20.39 -26.19
N PRO A 391 -12.38 -21.50 -26.54
CA PRO A 391 -13.16 -22.31 -25.60
C PRO A 391 -12.34 -22.85 -24.43
N GLU A 392 -11.06 -23.12 -24.64
CA GLU A 392 -10.14 -23.67 -23.63
C GLU A 392 -9.89 -22.68 -22.50
N LEU A 393 -9.62 -21.41 -22.82
CA LEU A 393 -9.39 -20.36 -21.83
C LEU A 393 -10.67 -20.03 -21.07
N SER A 394 -11.82 -19.93 -21.76
CA SER A 394 -13.12 -19.75 -21.11
C SER A 394 -13.42 -20.91 -20.14
N SER A 395 -13.15 -22.15 -20.55
CA SER A 395 -13.32 -23.34 -19.70
C SER A 395 -12.41 -23.31 -18.48
N ALA A 396 -11.12 -22.99 -18.65
CA ALA A 396 -10.17 -22.87 -17.55
C ALA A 396 -10.58 -21.79 -16.52
N VAL A 397 -11.05 -20.63 -16.99
CA VAL A 397 -11.57 -19.56 -16.11
C VAL A 397 -12.83 -20.05 -15.38
N ASN A 398 -13.75 -20.73 -16.06
CA ASN A 398 -14.96 -21.27 -15.43
C ASN A 398 -14.65 -22.36 -14.38
N GLU A 399 -13.64 -23.20 -14.62
CA GLU A 399 -13.14 -24.17 -13.64
C GLU A 399 -12.59 -23.48 -12.39
N ARG A 400 -11.88 -22.36 -12.55
CA ARG A 400 -11.42 -21.56 -11.39
C ARG A 400 -12.57 -21.08 -10.52
N ALA A 401 -13.70 -20.70 -11.09
CA ALA A 401 -14.88 -20.32 -10.29
C ALA A 401 -15.42 -21.47 -9.43
N LYS A 402 -15.18 -22.73 -9.82
CA LYS A 402 -15.61 -23.94 -9.12
C LYS A 402 -14.51 -24.54 -8.23
N ALA A 403 -13.26 -24.15 -8.44
CA ALA A 403 -12.11 -24.68 -7.70
C ALA A 403 -12.22 -24.35 -6.21
N LYS A 404 -12.01 -25.38 -5.37
CA LYS A 404 -11.95 -25.22 -3.92
C LYS A 404 -10.66 -24.49 -3.55
N LEU A 405 -10.78 -23.47 -2.73
CA LEU A 405 -9.62 -22.78 -2.15
C LEU A 405 -8.90 -23.72 -1.20
N ASN A 406 -7.58 -23.68 -1.20
CA ASN A 406 -6.85 -24.40 -0.16
C ASN A 406 -7.09 -23.72 1.21
N PRO A 407 -6.85 -24.42 2.34
CA PRO A 407 -7.16 -23.86 3.67
C PRO A 407 -6.43 -22.55 4.00
N PHE A 408 -5.28 -22.26 3.39
CA PHE A 408 -4.58 -20.99 3.58
C PHE A 408 -5.24 -19.86 2.78
N GLU A 409 -5.61 -20.12 1.53
CA GLU A 409 -6.32 -19.17 0.68
C GLU A 409 -7.73 -18.88 1.22
N GLU A 410 -8.45 -19.91 1.69
CA GLU A 410 -9.77 -19.76 2.33
C GLU A 410 -9.67 -18.86 3.56
N ARG A 411 -8.69 -19.11 4.44
CA ARG A 411 -8.41 -18.26 5.59
C ARG A 411 -8.05 -16.84 5.16
N ALA A 412 -7.15 -16.68 4.21
CA ALA A 412 -6.76 -15.36 3.72
C ALA A 412 -8.01 -14.58 3.23
N LEU A 413 -8.94 -15.25 2.54
CA LEU A 413 -10.13 -14.64 1.96
C LEU A 413 -11.31 -14.52 2.94
N SER A 414 -11.25 -15.10 4.15
CA SER A 414 -12.40 -15.14 5.06
C SER A 414 -12.89 -13.75 5.49
N GLY A 415 -11.97 -12.78 5.56
CA GLY A 415 -12.28 -11.40 5.98
C GLY A 415 -12.66 -11.26 7.45
N ASN A 416 -12.62 -12.35 8.22
CA ASN A 416 -13.03 -12.37 9.62
C ASN A 416 -11.82 -12.59 10.54
N VAL A 417 -11.61 -11.66 11.47
CA VAL A 417 -10.46 -11.64 12.36
C VAL A 417 -10.49 -12.83 13.33
N ILE A 418 -11.67 -13.33 13.72
CA ILE A 418 -11.75 -14.50 14.60
C ILE A 418 -11.16 -15.74 13.92
N ASP A 419 -11.40 -15.93 12.62
CA ASP A 419 -10.85 -17.05 11.86
C ASP A 419 -9.32 -16.97 11.78
N PHE A 420 -8.75 -15.76 11.75
CA PHE A 420 -7.30 -15.55 11.80
C PHE A 420 -6.73 -15.95 13.17
N TYR A 421 -7.42 -15.60 14.25
CA TYR A 421 -7.02 -16.01 15.59
C TYR A 421 -7.13 -17.51 15.79
N ASP A 422 -8.25 -18.11 15.39
CA ASP A 422 -8.49 -19.56 15.51
C ASP A 422 -7.48 -20.36 14.68
N ALA A 423 -7.10 -19.86 13.50
CA ALA A 423 -6.03 -20.43 12.69
C ALA A 423 -4.67 -20.49 13.41
N LEU A 424 -4.35 -19.51 14.26
CA LEU A 424 -3.13 -19.53 15.08
C LEU A 424 -3.28 -20.38 16.34
N CYS A 425 -4.50 -20.71 16.74
CA CYS A 425 -4.80 -21.61 17.86
C CYS A 425 -4.94 -23.08 17.44
N ASP A 426 -4.96 -23.36 16.14
CA ASP A 426 -4.99 -24.73 15.62
C ASP A 426 -3.79 -25.53 16.16
N LYS A 427 -4.06 -26.72 16.71
CA LYS A 427 -3.04 -27.57 17.35
C LYS A 427 -1.93 -28.02 16.41
N ASN A 428 -2.15 -28.01 15.10
CA ASN A 428 -1.13 -28.29 14.10
C ASN A 428 -0.20 -27.08 13.91
N VAL A 429 -0.72 -25.86 14.08
CA VAL A 429 0.02 -24.60 13.93
C VAL A 429 0.75 -24.21 15.21
N ASP A 430 0.07 -24.28 16.36
CA ASP A 430 0.61 -23.89 17.67
C ASP A 430 0.34 -24.97 18.73
N PRO A 431 1.09 -26.09 18.73
CA PRO A 431 0.92 -27.16 19.70
C PRO A 431 1.23 -26.69 21.14
N ASP A 432 0.44 -27.12 22.13
CA ASP A 432 0.53 -26.69 23.53
C ASP A 432 1.93 -26.81 24.16
N MET A 433 2.72 -27.80 23.72
CA MET A 433 4.05 -28.10 24.27
C MET A 433 5.18 -27.28 23.63
N MET A 434 4.89 -26.49 22.59
CA MET A 434 5.91 -25.75 21.83
C MET A 434 6.07 -24.32 22.35
N LYS A 435 7.29 -23.92 22.72
CA LYS A 435 7.58 -22.53 23.10
C LYS A 435 7.48 -21.62 21.88
N SER A 436 6.54 -20.68 21.89
CA SER A 436 6.39 -19.66 20.86
C SER A 436 7.28 -18.44 21.14
N SER A 437 7.78 -17.80 20.08
CA SER A 437 8.56 -16.56 20.21
C SER A 437 7.68 -15.42 20.72
N ASP A 438 8.29 -14.39 21.28
CA ASP A 438 7.54 -13.24 21.81
C ASP A 438 6.80 -12.48 20.70
N GLU A 439 7.37 -12.44 19.49
CA GLU A 439 6.70 -11.87 18.30
C GLU A 439 5.45 -12.66 17.91
N PHE A 440 5.51 -14.00 17.94
CA PHE A 440 4.34 -14.84 17.64
C PHE A 440 3.24 -14.66 18.69
N LYS A 441 3.61 -14.62 19.98
CA LYS A 441 2.66 -14.38 21.08
C LYS A 441 2.01 -12.99 20.96
N ALA A 442 2.79 -11.96 20.63
CA ALA A 442 2.28 -10.60 20.44
C ALA A 442 1.27 -10.54 19.28
N MET A 443 1.59 -11.15 18.14
CA MET A 443 0.68 -11.28 16.99
C MET A 443 -0.63 -11.99 17.40
N LYS A 444 -0.54 -13.14 18.05
CA LYS A 444 -1.69 -13.95 18.49
C LYS A 444 -2.59 -13.18 19.47
N GLU A 445 -2.01 -12.50 20.45
CA GLU A 445 -2.73 -11.69 21.43
C GLU A 445 -3.39 -10.46 20.81
N THR A 446 -2.72 -9.78 19.88
CA THR A 446 -3.30 -8.64 19.18
C THR A 446 -4.48 -9.06 18.31
N LEU A 447 -4.38 -10.19 17.59
CA LEU A 447 -5.48 -10.73 16.79
C LEU A 447 -6.69 -11.12 17.65
N LYS A 448 -6.47 -11.71 18.82
CA LYS A 448 -7.53 -11.99 19.79
C LYS A 448 -8.27 -10.71 20.20
N LYS A 449 -7.53 -9.67 20.59
CA LYS A 449 -8.13 -8.38 20.95
C LYS A 449 -8.87 -7.75 19.78
N PHE A 450 -8.33 -7.91 18.58
CA PHE A 450 -8.95 -7.38 17.36
C PHE A 450 -10.22 -8.14 16.97
N SER A 451 -10.33 -9.44 17.26
CA SER A 451 -11.58 -10.18 17.03
C SER A 451 -12.68 -9.86 18.05
N GLU A 452 -12.31 -9.34 19.22
CA GLU A 452 -13.24 -8.96 20.30
C GLU A 452 -13.76 -7.52 20.21
N VAL A 453 -13.20 -6.67 19.32
CA VAL A 453 -13.60 -5.26 19.21
C VAL A 453 -14.69 -5.06 18.16
N ASP A 454 -15.77 -4.41 18.57
CA ASP A 454 -16.88 -4.01 17.71
C ASP A 454 -16.55 -2.68 16.99
N ARG A 455 -16.55 -2.70 15.65
CA ARG A 455 -16.20 -1.57 14.79
C ARG A 455 -17.10 -0.35 15.02
N ASP A 456 -18.40 -0.56 15.21
CA ASP A 456 -19.38 0.54 15.32
C ASP A 456 -19.36 1.16 16.72
N ARG A 457 -19.16 0.35 17.75
CA ARG A 457 -19.10 0.82 19.14
C ARG A 457 -17.78 1.49 19.50
N ASN A 458 -16.66 0.99 18.96
CA ASN A 458 -15.31 1.51 19.27
C ASN A 458 -14.43 1.64 18.01
N PRO A 459 -14.79 2.54 17.06
CA PRO A 459 -14.11 2.65 15.76
C PRO A 459 -12.62 2.99 15.87
N ALA A 460 -12.24 3.85 16.83
CA ALA A 460 -10.84 4.22 17.04
C ALA A 460 -9.98 3.04 17.54
N LYS A 461 -10.55 2.21 18.42
CA LYS A 461 -9.91 1.01 18.96
C LYS A 461 -9.82 -0.10 17.90
N TYR A 462 -10.86 -0.24 17.09
CA TYR A 462 -10.87 -1.12 15.91
C TYR A 462 -9.74 -0.75 14.95
N GLU A 463 -9.65 0.52 14.53
CA GLU A 463 -8.58 1.02 13.65
C GLU A 463 -7.18 0.80 14.24
N PHE A 464 -6.99 1.08 15.54
CA PHE A 464 -5.72 0.83 16.22
C PHE A 464 -5.35 -0.66 16.23
N LEU A 465 -6.28 -1.53 16.60
CA LEU A 465 -6.03 -2.98 16.68
C LEU A 465 -5.78 -3.59 15.30
N LYS A 466 -6.47 -3.12 14.26
CA LYS A 466 -6.22 -3.48 12.86
C LYS A 466 -4.78 -3.19 12.45
N GLU A 467 -4.33 -1.94 12.62
CA GLU A 467 -2.95 -1.56 12.27
C GLU A 467 -1.92 -2.30 13.12
N LYS A 468 -2.20 -2.48 14.41
CA LYS A 468 -1.31 -3.20 15.31
C LYS A 468 -1.20 -4.66 14.90
N ALA A 469 -2.30 -5.30 14.51
CA ALA A 469 -2.30 -6.68 14.02
C ALA A 469 -1.43 -6.81 12.77
N ILE A 470 -1.54 -5.87 11.82
CA ILE A 470 -0.68 -5.82 10.62
C ILE A 470 0.79 -5.70 11.05
N LYS A 471 1.12 -4.72 11.89
CA LYS A 471 2.51 -4.44 12.35
C LYS A 471 3.12 -5.62 13.11
N ASP A 472 2.38 -6.23 14.04
CA ASP A 472 2.86 -7.37 14.84
C ASP A 472 3.06 -8.62 13.96
N THR A 473 2.17 -8.83 12.97
CA THR A 473 2.34 -9.91 11.98
C THR A 473 3.56 -9.69 11.10
N GLU A 474 3.76 -8.47 10.57
CA GLU A 474 4.97 -8.11 9.80
C GLU A 474 6.24 -8.25 10.64
N LYS A 475 6.20 -7.89 11.93
CA LYS A 475 7.33 -8.03 12.85
C LYS A 475 7.69 -9.50 13.06
N TYR A 476 6.72 -10.39 13.28
CA TYR A 476 6.96 -11.84 13.40
C TYR A 476 7.58 -12.41 12.11
N LEU A 477 7.01 -12.07 10.95
CA LEU A 477 7.50 -12.53 9.66
C LEU A 477 8.93 -12.04 9.37
N LYS A 478 9.23 -10.76 9.64
CA LYS A 478 10.57 -10.19 9.53
C LYS A 478 11.57 -10.83 10.49
N TYR A 479 11.17 -11.11 11.73
CA TYR A 479 12.00 -11.83 12.71
C TYR A 479 12.39 -13.21 12.16
N LYS A 480 11.44 -13.96 11.60
CA LYS A 480 11.69 -15.28 11.01
C LYS A 480 12.50 -15.24 9.73
N GLN A 481 12.36 -14.20 8.93
CA GLN A 481 13.22 -14.00 7.76
C GLN A 481 14.67 -13.72 8.18
N ASN A 482 14.89 -12.90 9.21
CA ASN A 482 16.22 -12.59 9.71
C ASN A 482 16.92 -13.82 10.30
N GLN A 483 16.20 -14.67 11.04
CA GLN A 483 16.75 -15.93 11.55
C GLN A 483 17.28 -16.85 10.43
N MET A 484 16.63 -16.85 9.27
CA MET A 484 17.07 -17.65 8.11
C MET A 484 18.28 -17.06 7.38
N ARG A 485 18.54 -15.76 7.56
CA ARG A 485 19.60 -15.01 6.87
C ARG A 485 20.88 -14.85 7.70
N GLU A 486 20.93 -15.37 8.93
CA GLU A 486 22.12 -15.27 9.79
C GLU A 486 23.35 -15.94 9.13
N PRO A 487 24.41 -15.18 8.79
CA PRO A 487 25.60 -15.72 8.16
C PRO A 487 26.25 -16.80 9.03
N GLY A 488 26.55 -17.96 8.45
CA GLY A 488 27.23 -19.06 9.14
C GLY A 488 26.31 -20.07 9.85
N LYS A 489 24.99 -19.82 9.92
CA LYS A 489 24.02 -20.78 10.45
C LYS A 489 23.03 -21.20 9.36
N LYS A 490 23.13 -22.46 8.90
CA LYS A 490 22.09 -23.08 8.07
C LYS A 490 20.90 -23.43 8.96
N HIS A 491 20.08 -22.44 9.30
CA HIS A 491 18.80 -22.72 9.95
C HIS A 491 17.86 -23.36 8.93
N LYS A 492 17.42 -24.60 9.18
CA LYS A 492 16.25 -25.19 8.53
C LYS A 492 15.08 -25.03 9.50
N ARG A 493 13.95 -24.51 9.02
CA ARG A 493 12.72 -24.44 9.83
C ARG A 493 12.23 -25.86 10.11
N SER A 494 11.67 -26.09 11.30
CA SER A 494 10.85 -27.28 11.52
C SER A 494 9.56 -27.17 10.71
N ASP A 495 8.91 -28.29 10.42
CA ASP A 495 7.65 -28.30 9.66
C ASP A 495 6.55 -27.49 10.36
N THR A 496 6.48 -27.57 11.69
CA THR A 496 5.57 -26.75 12.51
C THR A 496 5.87 -25.25 12.37
N GLU A 497 7.14 -24.85 12.38
CA GLU A 497 7.49 -23.44 12.22
C GLU A 497 7.22 -22.93 10.80
N ALA A 498 7.43 -23.77 9.78
CA ALA A 498 7.01 -23.46 8.42
C ALA A 498 5.50 -23.23 8.35
N LEU A 499 4.70 -24.09 9.00
CA LEU A 499 3.26 -23.95 9.07
C LEU A 499 2.81 -22.66 9.80
N ARG A 500 3.48 -22.26 10.89
CA ARG A 500 3.25 -20.97 11.57
C ARG A 500 3.53 -19.78 10.67
N VAL A 501 4.67 -19.79 9.98
CA VAL A 501 5.03 -18.70 9.06
C VAL A 501 4.01 -18.60 7.93
N ASN A 502 3.60 -19.72 7.34
CA ASN A 502 2.61 -19.73 6.25
C ASN A 502 1.24 -19.21 6.69
N THR A 503 0.83 -19.60 7.89
CA THR A 503 -0.41 -19.11 8.51
C THR A 503 -0.31 -17.61 8.73
N ALA A 504 0.81 -17.11 9.26
CA ALA A 504 1.02 -15.67 9.46
C ALA A 504 1.07 -14.87 8.15
N VAL A 505 1.67 -15.41 7.08
CA VAL A 505 1.62 -14.79 5.73
C VAL A 505 0.17 -14.65 5.25
N SER A 506 -0.62 -15.71 5.39
CA SER A 506 -2.03 -15.73 4.98
C SER A 506 -2.88 -14.74 5.80
N ILE A 507 -2.58 -14.60 7.09
CA ILE A 507 -3.23 -13.64 7.98
C ILE A 507 -2.84 -12.20 7.62
N LEU A 508 -1.56 -11.91 7.38
CA LEU A 508 -1.12 -10.58 6.97
C LEU A 508 -1.85 -10.13 5.70
N ASP A 509 -1.97 -11.05 4.75
CA ASP A 509 -2.73 -10.86 3.53
C ASP A 509 -4.22 -10.57 3.80
N GLY A 510 -4.84 -11.31 4.72
CA GLY A 510 -6.22 -11.10 5.15
C GLY A 510 -6.41 -9.73 5.81
N LEU A 511 -5.52 -9.34 6.73
CA LEU A 511 -5.55 -8.05 7.40
C LEU A 511 -5.40 -6.88 6.42
N LYS A 512 -4.48 -6.98 5.44
CA LYS A 512 -4.33 -5.96 4.38
C LYS A 512 -5.56 -5.86 3.48
N ARG A 513 -6.28 -6.97 3.25
CA ARG A 513 -7.58 -6.94 2.55
C ARG A 513 -8.68 -6.25 3.38
N ILE A 514 -8.78 -6.53 4.68
CA ILE A 514 -9.70 -5.84 5.58
C ILE A 514 -9.44 -4.34 5.55
N ASP A 515 -8.17 -3.92 5.65
CA ASP A 515 -7.80 -2.50 5.59
C ASP A 515 -8.20 -1.82 4.27
N LYS A 516 -7.98 -2.50 3.14
CA LYS A 516 -8.41 -2.04 1.82
C LYS A 516 -9.94 -1.93 1.73
N GLN A 517 -10.68 -2.89 2.31
CA GLN A 517 -12.14 -2.88 2.33
C GLN A 517 -12.67 -1.72 3.17
N ASP A 518 -12.14 -1.53 4.39
CA ASP A 518 -12.52 -0.42 5.26
C ASP A 518 -12.28 0.94 4.57
N THR A 519 -11.16 1.05 3.84
CA THR A 519 -10.82 2.26 3.07
C THR A 519 -11.84 2.49 1.94
N TYR A 520 -12.21 1.43 1.22
CA TYR A 520 -13.22 1.50 0.15
C TYR A 520 -14.59 1.91 0.69
N GLU A 521 -15.06 1.30 1.77
CA GLU A 521 -16.34 1.63 2.42
C GLU A 521 -16.37 3.08 2.89
N ARG A 522 -15.29 3.55 3.53
CA ARG A 522 -15.14 4.94 3.95
C ARG A 522 -15.24 5.90 2.77
N ASN A 523 -14.58 5.58 1.64
CA ASN A 523 -14.60 6.40 0.43
C ASN A 523 -15.99 6.40 -0.26
N LEU A 524 -16.77 5.33 -0.08
CA LEU A 524 -18.13 5.22 -0.59
C LEU A 524 -19.08 6.16 0.16
N GLU A 525 -18.95 6.23 1.50
CA GLU A 525 -19.71 7.11 2.38
C GLU A 525 -19.23 8.57 2.39
N ASP A 526 -18.03 8.82 1.86
CA ASP A 526 -17.41 10.15 1.83
C ASP A 526 -18.22 11.18 1.01
N ASN A 527 -18.33 12.40 1.52
CA ASN A 527 -19.04 13.53 0.91
C ASN A 527 -18.25 14.30 -0.17
N ARG A 528 -17.03 13.85 -0.52
CA ARG A 528 -16.23 14.37 -1.64
C ARG A 528 -17.03 14.46 -2.94
N THR A 529 -16.76 15.50 -3.72
CA THR A 529 -17.38 15.74 -5.02
C THR A 529 -17.00 14.62 -5.99
N ARG A 530 -18.01 13.88 -6.47
CA ARG A 530 -17.82 12.85 -7.51
C ARG A 530 -17.65 13.53 -8.88
N ILE A 531 -16.53 13.27 -9.53
CA ILE A 531 -16.25 13.77 -10.88
C ILE A 531 -16.88 12.83 -11.90
N THR A 532 -17.87 13.35 -12.62
CA THR A 532 -18.58 12.67 -13.72
C THR A 532 -18.63 13.59 -14.93
N GLU A 533 -19.19 13.14 -16.04
CA GLU A 533 -19.43 13.98 -17.23
C GLU A 533 -20.35 15.19 -16.96
N GLN A 534 -21.09 15.19 -15.84
CA GLN A 534 -22.00 16.26 -15.44
C GLN A 534 -21.44 17.17 -14.33
N VAL A 535 -20.16 17.06 -13.98
CA VAL A 535 -19.54 17.90 -12.94
C VAL A 535 -19.63 19.39 -13.31
N SER A 536 -19.96 20.29 -12.37
CA SER A 536 -20.04 21.73 -12.65
C SER A 536 -18.69 22.32 -13.08
N PHE A 537 -18.72 23.43 -13.86
CA PHE A 537 -17.50 24.12 -14.28
C PHE A 537 -16.64 24.58 -13.09
N ASP A 538 -17.24 25.08 -12.01
CA ASP A 538 -16.50 25.53 -10.83
C ASP A 538 -15.71 24.40 -10.16
N ASN A 539 -16.32 23.22 -10.05
CA ASN A 539 -15.65 22.03 -9.50
C ASN A 539 -14.60 21.50 -10.47
N ALA A 540 -14.89 21.48 -11.77
CA ALA A 540 -13.92 21.12 -12.80
C ALA A 540 -12.69 22.04 -12.79
N LYS A 541 -12.90 23.35 -12.61
CA LYS A 541 -11.84 24.35 -12.50
C LYS A 541 -10.99 24.12 -11.25
N LYS A 542 -11.62 23.99 -10.07
CA LYS A 542 -10.91 23.72 -8.81
C LYS A 542 -10.07 22.44 -8.89
N LEU A 543 -10.62 21.37 -9.46
CA LEU A 543 -9.87 20.12 -9.63
C LEU A 543 -8.70 20.31 -10.59
N LYS A 544 -8.90 20.98 -11.74
CA LYS A 544 -7.82 21.23 -12.71
C LYS A 544 -6.70 22.07 -12.08
N ASP A 545 -7.04 23.16 -11.37
CA ASP A 545 -6.07 24.02 -10.70
C ASP A 545 -5.26 23.22 -9.66
N ALA A 546 -5.91 22.33 -8.90
CA ALA A 546 -5.23 21.44 -7.96
C ALA A 546 -4.32 20.41 -8.65
N ILE A 547 -4.74 19.83 -9.78
CA ILE A 547 -3.92 18.90 -10.58
C ILE A 547 -2.68 19.60 -11.14
N ASP A 548 -2.86 20.82 -11.67
CA ASP A 548 -1.74 21.60 -12.22
C ASP A 548 -0.76 21.99 -11.10
N LEU A 549 -1.25 22.34 -9.91
CA LEU A 549 -0.42 22.61 -8.74
C LEU A 549 0.39 21.39 -8.30
N VAL A 550 -0.21 20.20 -8.26
CA VAL A 550 0.51 18.95 -7.94
C VAL A 550 1.56 18.64 -9.02
N ALA A 551 1.22 18.85 -10.30
CA ALA A 551 2.16 18.65 -11.40
C ALA A 551 3.36 19.61 -11.33
N GLU A 552 3.13 20.89 -11.05
CA GLU A 552 4.20 21.89 -10.89
C GLU A 552 5.03 21.60 -9.62
N GLY A 553 4.36 21.27 -8.51
CA GLY A 553 5.01 20.82 -7.28
C GLY A 553 5.94 19.65 -7.49
N ARG A 554 5.50 18.65 -8.28
CA ARG A 554 6.33 17.52 -8.70
C ARG A 554 7.55 17.98 -9.51
N SER A 555 7.37 18.89 -10.48
CA SER A 555 8.49 19.47 -11.25
C SER A 555 9.51 20.19 -10.36
N VAL A 556 9.06 20.94 -9.35
CA VAL A 556 9.95 21.57 -8.37
C VAL A 556 10.74 20.53 -7.57
N LEU A 557 10.10 19.43 -7.14
CA LEU A 557 10.79 18.32 -6.48
C LEU A 557 11.82 17.66 -7.40
N ILE A 558 11.47 17.37 -8.66
CA ILE A 558 12.40 16.82 -9.65
C ILE A 558 13.65 17.70 -9.74
N ASN A 559 13.49 19.02 -9.89
CA ASN A 559 14.61 19.95 -9.99
C ASN A 559 15.50 19.96 -8.72
N ARG A 560 14.88 19.93 -7.52
CA ARG A 560 15.63 19.89 -6.25
C ARG A 560 16.39 18.58 -6.06
N ILE A 561 15.76 17.45 -6.36
CA ILE A 561 16.40 16.13 -6.29
C ILE A 561 17.49 15.99 -7.36
N ASN A 562 17.28 16.54 -8.56
CA ASN A 562 18.29 16.55 -9.61
C ASN A 562 19.51 17.37 -9.21
N TYR A 563 19.33 18.54 -8.60
CA TYR A 563 20.45 19.33 -8.08
C TYR A 563 21.28 18.55 -7.04
N ILE A 564 20.62 17.82 -6.14
CA ILE A 564 21.31 16.93 -5.18
C ILE A 564 22.06 15.83 -5.93
N LYS A 565 21.42 15.19 -6.90
CA LYS A 565 22.05 14.16 -7.75
C LYS A 565 23.30 14.70 -8.44
N GLU A 566 23.22 15.83 -9.13
CA GLU A 566 24.36 16.48 -9.81
C GLU A 566 25.48 16.85 -8.83
N SER A 567 25.14 17.35 -7.64
CA SER A 567 26.13 17.64 -6.58
C SER A 567 26.86 16.39 -6.10
N LEU A 568 26.15 15.27 -5.97
CA LEU A 568 26.73 13.99 -5.59
C LEU A 568 27.55 13.39 -6.74
N GLN A 569 27.12 13.52 -8.00
CA GLN A 569 27.86 13.11 -9.20
C GLN A 569 29.19 13.86 -9.30
N GLY A 570 29.18 15.18 -9.18
CA GLY A 570 30.39 16.00 -9.20
C GLY A 570 31.31 15.79 -7.99
N SER A 571 30.86 15.04 -6.98
CA SER A 571 31.71 14.64 -5.85
C SER A 571 32.44 13.32 -6.07
N GLN A 572 32.14 12.60 -7.17
CA GLN A 572 32.76 11.32 -7.53
C GLN A 572 33.93 11.55 -8.48
N THR A 573 34.90 10.65 -8.42
CA THR A 573 35.99 10.58 -9.41
C THR A 573 35.41 10.18 -10.77
N ASP A 574 34.44 9.26 -10.75
CA ASP A 574 33.62 8.90 -11.91
C ASP A 574 32.16 9.33 -11.63
N PRO A 575 31.65 10.39 -12.29
CA PRO A 575 30.30 10.90 -12.10
C PRO A 575 29.18 9.88 -12.32
N ASN A 576 29.47 8.73 -12.93
CA ASN A 576 28.51 7.69 -13.26
C ASN A 576 28.63 6.45 -12.34
N ALA A 577 29.63 6.39 -11.46
CA ALA A 577 29.94 5.25 -10.57
C ALA A 577 28.76 4.68 -9.75
N ILE A 578 27.77 5.51 -9.41
CA ILE A 578 26.57 5.08 -8.66
C ILE A 578 25.28 5.26 -9.48
N TRP A 579 25.34 6.06 -10.55
CA TRP A 579 24.16 6.55 -11.25
C TRP A 579 23.88 5.72 -12.50
N GLU A 580 24.93 5.26 -13.15
CA GLU A 580 24.90 4.20 -14.16
C GLU A 580 25.26 2.89 -13.47
N ASP A 581 24.78 1.77 -14.01
CA ASP A 581 24.92 0.46 -13.37
C ASP A 581 26.32 -0.15 -13.58
N GLY A 582 27.38 0.63 -13.31
CA GLY A 582 28.78 0.22 -13.49
C GLY A 582 29.43 -0.50 -12.30
N PHE A 583 30.56 -1.16 -12.56
CA PHE A 583 31.32 -1.99 -11.60
C PHE A 583 32.02 -1.21 -10.46
N LYS A 584 32.38 0.06 -10.69
CA LYS A 584 33.13 0.87 -9.72
C LYS A 584 32.19 1.59 -8.77
N LYS A 585 31.93 1.00 -7.60
CA LYS A 585 31.17 1.67 -6.55
C LYS A 585 32.09 2.57 -5.72
N GLU A 586 31.93 3.88 -5.85
CA GLU A 586 32.72 4.85 -5.10
C GLU A 586 32.12 5.16 -3.72
N GLY A 587 32.97 5.40 -2.72
CA GLY A 587 32.59 5.86 -1.38
C GLY A 587 32.08 4.78 -0.42
N SER A 588 31.72 5.20 0.81
CA SER A 588 31.30 4.29 1.87
C SER A 588 29.95 3.62 1.58
N LYS A 589 29.65 2.50 2.25
CA LYS A 589 28.34 1.83 2.13
C LYS A 589 27.17 2.78 2.44
N TYR A 590 27.33 3.66 3.43
CA TYR A 590 26.33 4.67 3.77
C TYR A 590 26.15 5.70 2.65
N TYR A 591 27.24 6.15 2.02
CA TYR A 591 27.18 7.03 0.86
C TYR A 591 26.46 6.36 -0.32
N GLN A 592 26.84 5.11 -0.63
CA GLN A 592 26.22 4.34 -1.72
C GLN A 592 24.71 4.17 -1.50
N ASN A 593 24.28 3.88 -0.28
CA ASN A 593 22.86 3.77 0.06
C ASN A 593 22.13 5.13 -0.09
N MET A 594 22.75 6.23 0.34
CA MET A 594 22.20 7.57 0.16
C MET A 594 22.04 7.94 -1.32
N ALA A 595 23.10 7.77 -2.12
CA ALA A 595 23.07 8.06 -3.56
C ALA A 595 22.07 7.17 -4.32
N LYS A 596 21.95 5.88 -3.99
CA LYS A 596 20.90 5.01 -4.53
C LYS A 596 19.49 5.48 -4.18
N SER A 597 19.29 5.97 -2.96
CA SER A 597 17.99 6.52 -2.53
C SER A 597 17.64 7.79 -3.31
N VAL A 598 18.63 8.65 -3.61
CA VAL A 598 18.46 9.81 -4.50
C VAL A 598 18.09 9.36 -5.92
N LYS A 599 18.80 8.36 -6.49
CA LYS A 599 18.49 7.80 -7.83
C LYS A 599 17.04 7.31 -7.89
N ARG A 600 16.65 6.46 -6.93
CA ARG A 600 15.28 5.93 -6.84
C ARG A 600 14.22 7.04 -6.72
N CYS A 601 14.45 8.03 -5.86
CA CYS A 601 13.52 9.15 -5.70
C CYS A 601 13.40 9.96 -7.00
N TYR A 602 14.51 10.22 -7.70
CA TYR A 602 14.52 10.91 -8.98
C TYR A 602 13.76 10.12 -10.06
N GLU A 603 13.96 8.81 -10.14
CA GLU A 603 13.26 7.93 -11.10
C GLU A 603 11.75 7.90 -10.84
N LEU A 604 11.31 7.72 -9.58
CA LEU A 604 9.88 7.72 -9.21
C LEU A 604 9.23 9.09 -9.40
N LEU A 605 9.97 10.18 -9.19
CA LEU A 605 9.48 11.53 -9.47
C LEU A 605 9.38 11.83 -10.98
N ASN A 606 10.12 11.14 -11.84
CA ASN A 606 10.00 11.31 -13.29
C ASN A 606 8.99 10.35 -13.93
N ASP A 607 8.76 9.17 -13.33
CA ASP A 607 7.85 8.14 -13.83
C ASP A 607 6.37 8.54 -13.60
N PRO A 608 5.61 8.96 -14.63
CA PRO A 608 4.26 9.48 -14.45
C PRO A 608 3.24 8.47 -13.89
N GLU A 609 3.59 7.18 -13.89
CA GLU A 609 2.76 6.09 -13.36
C GLU A 609 3.04 5.80 -11.87
N SER A 610 4.08 6.40 -11.29
CA SER A 610 4.38 6.23 -9.87
C SER A 610 3.29 6.87 -9.01
N SER A 611 2.81 6.11 -8.02
CA SER A 611 1.80 6.59 -7.07
C SER A 611 2.37 7.64 -6.13
N HIS A 612 1.50 8.51 -5.62
CA HIS A 612 1.89 9.51 -4.61
C HIS A 612 2.48 8.87 -3.34
N ALA A 613 1.97 7.70 -2.94
CA ALA A 613 2.49 6.94 -1.81
C ALA A 613 3.92 6.43 -2.04
N GLU A 614 4.24 5.93 -3.24
CA GLU A 614 5.61 5.50 -3.60
C GLU A 614 6.59 6.67 -3.59
N ILE A 615 6.19 7.83 -4.11
CA ILE A 615 7.00 9.04 -4.10
C ILE A 615 7.31 9.46 -2.66
N THR A 616 6.28 9.56 -1.81
CA THR A 616 6.46 9.90 -0.38
C THR A 616 7.34 8.89 0.34
N ALA A 617 7.12 7.59 0.15
CA ALA A 617 7.95 6.54 0.73
C ALA A 617 9.42 6.64 0.29
N SER A 618 9.68 6.96 -0.98
CA SER A 618 11.05 7.13 -1.49
C SER A 618 11.76 8.35 -0.90
N LEU A 619 11.04 9.45 -0.67
CA LEU A 619 11.56 10.63 0.03
C LEU A 619 11.87 10.31 1.50
N GLU A 620 11.03 9.53 2.20
CA GLU A 620 11.31 9.10 3.56
C GLU A 620 12.53 8.16 3.67
N GLU A 621 12.68 7.25 2.71
CA GLU A 621 13.87 6.40 2.59
C GLU A 621 15.13 7.26 2.37
N LEU A 622 15.02 8.28 1.51
CA LEU A 622 16.09 9.23 1.27
C LEU A 622 16.50 10.00 2.53
N ASP A 623 15.53 10.51 3.30
CA ASP A 623 15.80 11.19 4.57
C ASP A 623 16.52 10.25 5.57
N LYS A 624 16.06 9.00 5.70
CA LYS A 624 16.71 7.98 6.55
C LYS A 624 18.15 7.71 6.10
N ALA A 625 18.38 7.55 4.79
CA ALA A 625 19.70 7.27 4.24
C ALA A 625 20.65 8.48 4.40
N ALA A 626 20.16 9.70 4.21
CA ALA A 626 20.90 10.93 4.44
C ALA A 626 21.30 11.10 5.91
N LYS A 627 20.37 10.85 6.85
CA LYS A 627 20.65 10.86 8.30
C LYS A 627 21.70 9.82 8.69
N ALA A 628 21.62 8.62 8.12
CA ALA A 628 22.60 7.55 8.39
C ALA A 628 24.01 7.94 7.91
N TYR A 629 24.13 8.51 6.70
CA TYR A 629 25.43 8.97 6.19
C TYR A 629 25.95 10.21 6.93
N LYS A 630 25.08 11.16 7.28
CA LYS A 630 25.44 12.31 8.11
C LYS A 630 26.03 11.85 9.46
N LYS A 631 25.35 10.93 10.15
CA LYS A 631 25.81 10.34 11.42
C LYS A 631 27.14 9.59 11.26
N ASP A 632 27.32 8.84 10.17
CA ASP A 632 28.59 8.16 9.84
C ASP A 632 29.75 9.17 9.73
N LYS A 633 29.50 10.36 9.19
CA LYS A 633 30.51 11.41 9.00
C LYS A 633 30.74 12.30 10.22
N GLU A 634 29.71 12.56 11.02
CA GLU A 634 29.81 13.31 12.28
C GLU A 634 30.46 12.46 13.39
N GLY A 635 30.46 11.13 13.28
CA GLY A 635 30.96 10.21 14.30
C GLY A 635 30.00 10.01 15.47
N VAL A 636 30.23 8.96 16.27
CA VAL A 636 29.64 8.84 17.61
C VAL A 636 30.61 9.51 18.59
N PHE A 637 30.12 10.17 19.65
CA PHE A 637 30.79 11.01 20.67
C PHE A 637 32.24 10.67 21.14
N THR A 638 32.85 9.58 20.69
CA THR A 638 34.21 9.10 21.02
C THR A 638 35.08 8.74 19.80
N SER A 639 34.59 8.86 18.56
CA SER A 639 35.37 8.56 17.34
C SER A 639 35.65 9.84 16.54
N PRO A 640 36.92 10.12 16.16
CA PRO A 640 37.21 11.26 15.31
C PRO A 640 36.46 11.15 13.98
N PRO A 641 36.05 12.27 13.36
CA PRO A 641 35.49 12.27 12.01
C PRO A 641 36.39 11.46 11.08
N THR A 642 35.82 10.51 10.31
CA THR A 642 36.62 9.78 9.31
C THR A 642 37.34 10.76 8.39
N GLU A 643 38.63 10.54 8.13
CA GLU A 643 39.52 11.43 7.37
C GLU A 643 38.86 12.01 6.10
N GLY A 644 39.06 13.32 5.91
CA GLY A 644 38.45 14.14 4.87
C GLY A 644 37.38 15.07 5.44
N GLY A 645 37.60 16.39 5.38
CA GLY A 645 36.67 17.41 5.88
C GLY A 645 35.27 17.36 5.22
N PRO A 646 34.36 18.32 5.53
CA PRO A 646 32.99 18.32 5.01
C PRO A 646 32.94 18.58 3.49
N GLY A 647 33.26 17.55 2.70
CA GLY A 647 33.20 17.56 1.24
C GLY A 647 31.76 17.61 0.74
N ASN A 648 31.59 17.75 -0.58
CA ASN A 648 30.28 17.94 -1.22
C ASN A 648 29.24 16.88 -0.81
N ARG A 649 29.66 15.62 -0.61
CA ARG A 649 28.81 14.52 -0.13
C ARG A 649 28.16 14.81 1.22
N TYR A 650 28.92 15.35 2.18
CA TYR A 650 28.42 15.69 3.50
C TYR A 650 27.50 16.92 3.46
N LYS A 651 27.85 17.94 2.67
CA LYS A 651 27.00 19.12 2.47
C LYS A 651 25.65 18.74 1.86
N ALA A 652 25.63 17.85 0.86
CA ALA A 652 24.41 17.32 0.27
C ALA A 652 23.58 16.53 1.30
N ALA A 653 24.22 15.68 2.11
CA ALA A 653 23.55 14.95 3.19
C ALA A 653 22.90 15.89 4.21
N LYS A 654 23.64 16.92 4.66
CA LYS A 654 23.12 17.95 5.57
C LYS A 654 21.91 18.66 4.96
N TYR A 655 22.03 19.13 3.71
CA TYR A 655 20.93 19.75 2.98
C TYR A 655 19.69 18.84 2.92
N MET A 656 19.87 17.55 2.60
CA MET A 656 18.77 16.59 2.59
C MET A 656 18.12 16.43 3.96
N THR A 657 18.90 16.27 5.03
CA THR A 657 18.35 16.14 6.40
C THR A 657 17.58 17.37 6.87
N GLU A 658 17.89 18.55 6.32
CA GLU A 658 17.24 19.82 6.66
C GLU A 658 16.01 20.10 5.79
N ASN A 659 15.93 19.54 4.58
CA ASN A 659 14.92 19.94 3.59
C ASN A 659 13.93 18.83 3.20
N ILE A 660 14.28 17.54 3.26
CA ILE A 660 13.41 16.47 2.73
C ILE A 660 12.07 16.39 3.48
N SER A 661 12.06 16.56 4.81
CA SER A 661 10.80 16.60 5.59
C SER A 661 9.85 17.71 5.10
N SER A 662 10.41 18.87 4.74
CA SER A 662 9.66 20.01 4.20
C SER A 662 9.22 19.75 2.76
N MET A 663 10.01 19.02 1.97
CA MET A 663 9.61 18.57 0.63
C MET A 663 8.43 17.61 0.67
N ILE A 664 8.44 16.62 1.58
CA ILE A 664 7.33 15.71 1.81
C ILE A 664 6.08 16.49 2.24
N THR A 665 6.24 17.41 3.20
CA THR A 665 5.14 18.23 3.70
C THR A 665 4.56 19.13 2.61
N ALA A 666 5.39 19.79 1.81
CA ALA A 666 4.94 20.62 0.69
C ALA A 666 4.15 19.80 -0.34
N TYR A 667 4.66 18.61 -0.67
CA TYR A 667 3.99 17.70 -1.60
C TYR A 667 2.62 17.29 -1.10
N ASN A 668 2.52 16.90 0.17
CA ASN A 668 1.26 16.54 0.80
C ASN A 668 0.28 17.73 0.86
N ASN A 669 0.76 18.94 1.16
CA ASN A 669 -0.09 20.15 1.15
C ASN A 669 -0.66 20.43 -0.25
N MET A 670 0.13 20.21 -1.31
CA MET A 670 -0.37 20.37 -2.68
C MET A 670 -1.41 19.29 -3.02
N LEU A 671 -1.22 18.06 -2.53
CA LEU A 671 -2.21 16.98 -2.67
C LEU A 671 -3.52 17.26 -1.92
N GLN A 672 -3.51 18.05 -0.84
CA GLN A 672 -4.74 18.43 -0.12
C GLN A 672 -5.73 19.19 -1.01
N GLY A 673 -5.26 19.87 -2.07
CA GLY A 673 -6.16 20.47 -3.07
C GLY A 673 -7.07 19.44 -3.77
N LEU A 674 -6.67 18.17 -3.76
CA LEU A 674 -7.42 17.04 -4.31
C LEU A 674 -8.36 16.37 -3.29
N ASP A 675 -8.27 16.70 -2.00
CA ASP A 675 -9.05 16.06 -0.92
C ASP A 675 -10.57 16.25 -1.09
N GLY A 676 -11.01 17.25 -1.86
CA GLY A 676 -12.42 17.52 -2.11
C GLY A 676 -13.05 16.66 -3.22
N PHE A 677 -12.28 15.79 -3.89
CA PHE A 677 -12.69 15.14 -5.13
C PHE A 677 -12.47 13.62 -5.11
N LYS A 678 -13.39 12.89 -5.75
CA LYS A 678 -13.27 11.45 -6.02
C LYS A 678 -13.75 11.09 -7.42
N THR A 679 -13.23 10.01 -7.97
CA THR A 679 -13.67 9.47 -9.27
C THR A 679 -15.10 8.95 -9.20
N ASP A 680 -15.68 8.67 -10.35
CA ASP A 680 -16.95 7.94 -10.49
C ASP A 680 -16.94 6.57 -9.79
N LYS A 681 -15.77 5.92 -9.73
CA LYS A 681 -15.49 4.67 -9.01
C LYS A 681 -15.20 4.86 -7.51
N ASN A 682 -15.44 6.05 -6.95
CA ASN A 682 -15.19 6.43 -5.57
C ASN A 682 -13.73 6.33 -5.12
N VAL A 683 -12.77 6.46 -6.05
CA VAL A 683 -11.34 6.55 -5.70
C VAL A 683 -10.99 8.02 -5.46
N PRO A 684 -10.41 8.40 -4.31
CA PRO A 684 -9.97 9.76 -4.07
C PRO A 684 -8.92 10.21 -5.09
N PHE A 685 -9.04 11.43 -5.62
CA PHE A 685 -8.09 11.92 -6.63
C PHE A 685 -6.65 11.99 -6.10
N LYS A 686 -6.47 12.25 -4.80
CA LYS A 686 -5.15 12.27 -4.15
C LYS A 686 -4.39 10.94 -4.15
N GLU A 687 -5.04 9.84 -4.53
CA GLU A 687 -4.44 8.50 -4.59
C GLU A 687 -4.01 8.11 -6.02
N LEU A 688 -4.45 8.85 -7.04
CA LEU A 688 -4.19 8.53 -8.44
C LEU A 688 -2.79 8.98 -8.88
N PRO A 689 -2.11 8.25 -9.77
CA PRO A 689 -0.84 8.71 -10.35
C PRO A 689 -1.02 9.97 -11.20
N ILE A 690 0.06 10.73 -11.41
CA ILE A 690 -0.03 12.02 -12.11
C ILE A 690 -0.46 11.88 -13.59
N SER A 691 -0.20 10.73 -14.22
CA SER A 691 -0.68 10.45 -15.58
C SER A 691 -2.22 10.45 -15.64
N GLU A 692 -2.86 9.74 -14.73
CA GLU A 692 -4.33 9.69 -14.61
C GLU A 692 -4.91 11.07 -14.27
N LEU A 693 -4.27 11.80 -13.34
CA LEU A 693 -4.66 13.18 -13.02
C LEU A 693 -4.62 14.08 -14.26
N LYS A 694 -3.53 14.05 -15.03
CA LYS A 694 -3.39 14.84 -16.26
C LYS A 694 -4.44 14.46 -17.31
N ASN A 695 -4.73 13.17 -17.47
CA ASN A 695 -5.78 12.71 -18.38
C ASN A 695 -7.15 13.25 -17.98
N GLN A 696 -7.48 13.26 -16.68
CA GLN A 696 -8.70 13.87 -16.19
C GLN A 696 -8.73 15.38 -16.43
N ALA A 697 -7.63 16.08 -16.15
CA ALA A 697 -7.52 17.52 -16.39
C ALA A 697 -7.76 17.87 -17.88
N ASN A 698 -7.17 17.09 -18.80
CA ASN A 698 -7.39 17.23 -20.24
C ASN A 698 -8.84 16.96 -20.65
N THR A 699 -9.47 15.97 -20.03
CA THR A 699 -10.89 15.63 -20.26
C THR A 699 -11.79 16.79 -19.83
N LEU A 700 -11.56 17.34 -18.63
CA LEU A 700 -12.30 18.50 -18.12
C LEU A 700 -12.08 19.76 -18.95
N GLN A 701 -10.84 19.99 -19.40
CA GLN A 701 -10.52 21.11 -20.29
C GLN A 701 -11.22 20.99 -21.65
N SER A 702 -11.35 19.76 -22.16
CA SER A 702 -12.08 19.49 -23.40
C SER A 702 -13.58 19.71 -23.22
N LEU A 703 -14.15 19.22 -22.12
CA LEU A 703 -15.56 19.40 -21.76
C LEU A 703 -15.94 20.88 -21.61
N TYR A 704 -15.07 21.68 -20.98
CA TYR A 704 -15.31 23.10 -20.67
C TYR A 704 -14.46 24.08 -21.49
N ARG A 705 -14.10 23.72 -22.72
CA ARG A 705 -13.12 24.45 -23.54
C ARG A 705 -13.37 25.96 -23.64
N GLN A 706 -14.62 26.37 -23.87
CA GLN A 706 -14.96 27.80 -23.99
C GLN A 706 -14.90 28.54 -22.65
N ALA A 707 -15.35 27.90 -21.57
CA ALA A 707 -15.34 28.48 -20.24
C ALA A 707 -13.90 28.69 -19.73
N PHE A 708 -12.99 27.74 -20.00
CA PHE A 708 -11.57 27.92 -19.71
C PHE A 708 -10.89 28.99 -20.58
N LYS A 709 -11.26 29.11 -21.87
CA LYS A 709 -10.73 30.17 -22.76
C LYS A 709 -11.12 31.58 -22.32
N ASN A 710 -12.31 31.74 -21.73
CA ASN A 710 -12.84 33.03 -21.32
C ASN A 710 -12.32 33.51 -19.96
N GLN A 711 -11.44 32.76 -19.28
CA GLN A 711 -10.83 33.19 -18.02
C GLN A 711 -9.62 34.10 -18.27
N ASN A 712 -9.72 35.35 -17.78
CA ASN A 712 -8.71 36.40 -17.98
C ASN A 712 -7.60 36.45 -16.92
N ALA A 713 -7.52 35.48 -16.00
CA ALA A 713 -6.48 35.45 -14.97
C ALA A 713 -5.79 34.08 -14.96
N ALA A 714 -4.58 34.02 -15.51
CA ALA A 714 -3.69 32.89 -15.27
C ALA A 714 -3.29 32.91 -13.79
N VAL A 715 -3.75 31.92 -13.03
CA VAL A 715 -3.22 31.67 -11.69
C VAL A 715 -1.73 31.36 -11.85
N ASN A 716 -0.85 32.08 -11.15
CA ASN A 716 0.57 31.77 -11.19
C ASN A 716 0.86 30.52 -10.33
N ILE A 717 0.60 29.35 -10.92
CA ILE A 717 0.75 28.04 -10.28
C ILE A 717 2.19 27.83 -9.76
N LYS A 718 3.20 28.41 -10.42
CA LYS A 718 4.60 28.31 -10.00
C LYS A 718 4.88 29.05 -8.70
N ASP A 719 4.31 30.25 -8.54
CA ASP A 719 4.41 31.02 -7.30
C ASP A 719 3.67 30.28 -6.17
N GLN A 720 2.48 29.76 -6.44
CA GLN A 720 1.73 28.97 -5.47
C GLN A 720 2.50 27.72 -5.01
N ALA A 721 3.09 26.96 -5.94
CA ALA A 721 3.92 25.82 -5.58
C ALA A 721 5.09 26.25 -4.66
N THR A 722 5.72 27.39 -4.95
CA THR A 722 6.78 27.97 -4.12
C THR A 722 6.29 28.36 -2.73
N ASP A 723 5.12 28.98 -2.62
CA ASP A 723 4.49 29.33 -1.35
C ASP A 723 4.19 28.10 -0.50
N HIS A 724 3.73 27.01 -1.10
CA HIS A 724 3.53 25.73 -0.40
C HIS A 724 4.84 25.17 0.19
N PHE A 725 5.99 25.37 -0.46
CA PHE A 725 7.29 25.00 0.11
C PHE A 725 7.68 25.90 1.30
N ASN A 726 7.41 27.21 1.22
CA ASN A 726 7.69 28.14 2.32
C ASN A 726 6.81 27.83 3.55
N ILE A 727 5.53 27.56 3.32
CA ILE A 727 4.58 27.07 4.33
C ILE A 727 5.11 25.77 4.95
N ALA A 728 5.50 24.80 4.13
CA ALA A 728 6.00 23.51 4.61
C ALA A 728 7.28 23.63 5.45
N LEU A 729 8.21 24.52 5.08
CA LEU A 729 9.40 24.81 5.88
C LEU A 729 9.01 25.30 7.28
N LYS A 730 8.07 26.25 7.36
CA LYS A 730 7.60 26.77 8.64
C LYS A 730 6.82 25.72 9.44
N GLN A 731 6.01 24.89 8.77
CA GLN A 731 5.31 23.79 9.41
C GLN A 731 6.26 22.78 10.05
N VAL A 732 7.35 22.40 9.36
CA VAL A 732 8.36 21.49 9.91
C VAL A 732 9.08 22.13 11.11
N GLU A 733 9.40 23.43 11.05
CA GLU A 733 9.98 24.16 12.18
C GLU A 733 9.07 24.10 13.42
N ILE A 734 7.79 24.43 13.26
CA ILE A 734 6.80 24.40 14.34
C ILE A 734 6.63 22.97 14.87
N ARG A 735 6.52 21.98 13.98
CA ARG A 735 6.40 20.57 14.39
C ARG A 735 7.59 20.09 15.20
N ASN A 736 8.81 20.53 14.88
CA ASN A 736 9.99 20.20 15.67
C ASN A 736 9.88 20.77 17.10
N LYS A 737 9.44 22.02 17.25
CA LYS A 737 9.17 22.62 18.59
C LYS A 737 8.05 21.88 19.34
N LEU A 738 6.96 21.51 18.65
CA LEU A 738 5.90 20.69 19.24
C LEU A 738 6.37 19.29 19.62
N THR A 739 7.37 18.74 18.93
CA THR A 739 7.98 17.45 19.25
C THR A 739 8.77 17.52 20.55
N GLU A 740 9.42 18.65 20.86
CA GLU A 740 10.08 18.86 22.15
C GLU A 740 9.08 18.88 23.31
N PHE A 741 7.88 19.47 23.10
CA PHE A 741 6.81 19.50 24.10
C PHE A 741 6.16 18.13 24.32
N ASN A 742 5.77 17.46 23.23
CA ASN A 742 5.13 16.15 23.30
C ASN A 742 5.64 15.24 22.17
N PRO A 743 6.74 14.49 22.42
CA PRO A 743 7.33 13.60 21.43
C PRO A 743 6.38 12.49 20.98
N PHE A 744 5.51 12.04 21.89
CA PHE A 744 4.56 10.97 21.61
C PHE A 744 3.52 11.41 20.59
N MET A 745 2.85 12.54 20.81
CA MET A 745 1.81 13.01 19.88
C MET A 745 2.41 13.40 18.53
N SER A 746 3.47 14.22 18.52
CA SER A 746 4.08 14.72 17.28
C SER A 746 4.65 13.62 16.37
N LYS A 747 5.16 12.52 16.95
CA LYS A 747 5.66 11.36 16.20
C LYS A 747 4.55 10.51 15.60
N ASN A 748 3.42 10.40 16.28
CA ASN A 748 2.32 9.53 15.86
C ASN A 748 1.21 10.27 15.09
N TYR A 749 1.26 11.60 15.04
CA TYR A 749 0.24 12.44 14.43
C TYR A 749 0.01 12.14 12.95
N ASN A 750 -1.27 11.94 12.62
CA ASN A 750 -1.84 11.81 11.30
C ASN A 750 -3.21 12.52 11.27
N PRO A 751 -3.43 13.52 10.40
CA PRO A 751 -4.67 14.30 10.37
C PRO A 751 -5.91 13.45 10.03
N ASP A 752 -5.74 12.32 9.34
CA ASP A 752 -6.84 11.44 8.94
C ASP A 752 -7.26 10.45 10.04
N LYS A 753 -6.57 10.43 11.19
CA LYS A 753 -6.89 9.51 12.29
C LYS A 753 -7.89 10.11 13.28
N ASN A 754 -8.86 9.29 13.66
CA ASN A 754 -9.82 9.62 14.71
C ASN A 754 -9.09 10.08 15.98
N ILE A 755 -9.62 11.10 16.65
CA ILE A 755 -8.98 11.71 17.81
C ILE A 755 -8.70 10.71 18.95
N ASP A 756 -9.53 9.70 19.14
CA ASP A 756 -9.33 8.70 20.20
C ASP A 756 -8.29 7.61 19.85
N TYR A 757 -7.85 7.54 18.58
CA TYR A 757 -6.80 6.60 18.15
C TYR A 757 -5.51 6.78 18.98
N TYR A 758 -5.18 8.02 19.31
CA TYR A 758 -3.97 8.37 20.06
C TYR A 758 -4.00 7.91 21.52
N ILE A 759 -5.18 7.77 22.11
CA ILE A 759 -5.34 7.23 23.46
C ILE A 759 -5.01 5.73 23.46
N ASN A 760 -5.48 5.03 22.42
CA ASN A 760 -5.26 3.60 22.26
C ASN A 760 -3.80 3.25 21.92
N LEU A 761 -3.05 4.16 21.30
CA LEU A 761 -1.60 4.00 21.06
C LEU A 761 -0.78 3.90 22.36
N LYS A 762 -1.18 4.59 23.44
CA LYS A 762 -0.53 4.53 24.76
C LYS A 762 -1.60 4.43 25.86
N PRO A 763 -2.14 3.23 26.12
CA PRO A 763 -3.14 3.03 27.16
C PRO A 763 -2.60 3.40 28.55
N GLY A 764 -3.48 3.94 29.42
CA GLY A 764 -3.12 4.25 30.81
C GLY A 764 -2.35 5.56 31.01
N MET A 765 -2.35 6.47 30.02
CA MET A 765 -1.84 7.83 30.21
C MET A 765 -2.53 8.54 31.39
N SER A 766 -1.74 9.27 32.19
CA SER A 766 -2.26 10.14 33.24
C SER A 766 -3.09 11.30 32.64
N THR A 767 -3.93 11.94 33.47
CA THR A 767 -4.71 13.13 33.02
C THR A 767 -3.81 14.23 32.46
N THR A 768 -2.63 14.44 33.06
CA THR A 768 -1.67 15.43 32.57
C THR A 768 -1.09 15.05 31.21
N GLU A 769 -0.72 13.78 31.01
CA GLU A 769 -0.26 13.31 29.69
C GLU A 769 -1.35 13.41 28.63
N LEU A 770 -2.60 13.07 28.97
CA LEU A 770 -3.76 13.21 28.09
C LEU A 770 -4.02 14.67 27.72
N ALA A 771 -3.96 15.60 28.68
CA ALA A 771 -4.10 17.03 28.42
C ALA A 771 -3.00 17.55 27.49
N ASN A 772 -1.74 17.18 27.75
CA ASN A 772 -0.62 17.54 26.89
C ASN A 772 -0.81 16.99 25.48
N ALA A 773 -1.21 15.71 25.35
CA ALA A 773 -1.45 15.08 24.06
C ALA A 773 -2.60 15.74 23.30
N TYR A 774 -3.74 15.99 23.94
CA TYR A 774 -4.88 16.68 23.33
C TYR A 774 -4.48 18.07 22.82
N MET A 775 -3.80 18.87 23.65
CA MET A 775 -3.35 20.21 23.26
C MET A 775 -2.34 20.17 22.11
N THR A 776 -1.35 19.26 22.14
CA THR A 776 -0.42 19.11 21.01
C THR A 776 -1.17 18.74 19.73
N LYS A 777 -2.15 17.83 19.82
CA LYS A 777 -2.94 17.45 18.64
C LYS A 777 -3.70 18.64 18.07
N LYS A 778 -4.39 19.43 18.90
CA LYS A 778 -5.13 20.63 18.46
C LYS A 778 -4.22 21.58 17.66
N TYR A 779 -3.01 21.84 18.17
CA TYR A 779 -2.03 22.67 17.45
C TYR A 779 -1.48 22.01 16.18
N LEU A 780 -1.35 20.69 16.13
CA LEU A 780 -0.98 19.97 14.90
C LEU A 780 -2.12 19.96 13.87
N ASP A 781 -3.39 19.91 14.32
CA ASP A 781 -4.56 20.05 13.45
C ASP A 781 -4.56 21.45 12.82
N ASP A 782 -4.36 22.50 13.63
CA ASP A 782 -4.24 23.88 13.15
C ASP A 782 -3.05 24.08 12.22
N LEU A 783 -1.92 23.42 12.51
CA LEU A 783 -0.70 23.48 11.71
C LEU A 783 -0.88 22.91 10.30
N TYR A 784 -1.67 21.84 10.17
CA TYR A 784 -1.84 21.07 8.94
C TYR A 784 -3.22 21.21 8.30
N LYS A 785 -4.04 22.15 8.77
CA LYS A 785 -5.36 22.42 8.21
C LYS A 785 -5.26 22.85 6.73
N PRO A 786 -6.20 22.42 5.87
CA PRO A 786 -6.21 22.82 4.47
C PRO A 786 -6.24 24.35 4.33
N GLY A 787 -5.34 24.90 3.52
CA GLY A 787 -5.28 26.34 3.24
C GLY A 787 -4.63 27.20 4.33
N VAL A 788 -3.89 26.60 5.27
CA VAL A 788 -3.16 27.36 6.31
C VAL A 788 -2.24 28.43 5.69
N THR A 789 -2.29 29.63 6.25
CA THR A 789 -1.55 30.80 5.78
C THR A 789 -0.26 31.02 6.57
N MET A 790 0.69 31.75 5.99
CA MET A 790 1.95 32.06 6.69
C MET A 790 1.74 32.89 7.97
N ASP A 791 0.72 33.74 8.03
CA ASP A 791 0.45 34.56 9.21
C ASP A 791 -0.14 33.72 10.36
N GLU A 792 -1.02 32.75 10.05
CA GLU A 792 -1.48 31.77 11.04
C GLU A 792 -0.32 30.92 11.58
N LEU A 793 0.64 30.54 10.73
CA LEU A 793 1.84 29.81 11.17
C LEU A 793 2.73 30.66 12.09
N LYS A 794 2.83 31.97 11.86
CA LYS A 794 3.56 32.88 12.76
C LYS A 794 2.88 32.93 14.13
N GLU A 795 1.56 33.08 14.17
CA GLU A 795 0.78 33.07 15.42
C GLU A 795 0.97 31.74 16.18
N ILE A 796 0.91 30.60 15.49
CA ILE A 796 1.19 29.30 16.09
C ILE A 796 2.62 29.25 16.64
N THR A 797 3.60 29.79 15.91
CA THR A 797 5.00 29.83 16.35
C THR A 797 5.15 30.63 17.64
N GLU A 798 4.57 31.83 17.70
CA GLU A 798 4.61 32.69 18.88
C GLU A 798 4.00 31.98 20.09
N ASN A 799 2.84 31.34 19.92
CA ASN A 799 2.17 30.57 20.96
C ASN A 799 3.02 29.40 21.49
N VAL A 800 3.76 28.71 20.60
CA VAL A 800 4.68 27.64 20.99
C VAL A 800 5.88 28.20 21.76
N GLU A 801 6.49 29.28 21.27
CA GLU A 801 7.71 29.88 21.84
C GLU A 801 7.49 30.49 23.22
N ILE A 802 6.37 31.16 23.46
CA ILE A 802 6.04 31.72 24.78
C ILE A 802 5.55 30.65 25.79
N GLY A 803 5.51 29.38 25.40
CA GLY A 803 5.08 28.28 26.24
C GLY A 803 3.57 28.28 26.54
N PHE A 804 2.76 28.97 25.74
CA PHE A 804 1.31 29.05 25.94
C PHE A 804 0.65 27.67 25.93
N ILE A 805 1.15 26.74 25.10
CA ILE A 805 0.67 25.35 25.04
C ILE A 805 0.85 24.64 26.39
N ASN A 806 2.01 24.79 27.04
CA ASN A 806 2.26 24.22 28.38
C ASN A 806 1.25 24.76 29.39
N GLN A 807 0.99 26.07 29.34
CA GLN A 807 0.05 26.72 30.23
C GLN A 807 -1.38 26.20 30.02
N MET A 808 -1.81 26.07 28.76
CA MET A 808 -3.14 25.57 28.40
C MET A 808 -3.32 24.10 28.77
N ALA A 809 -2.32 23.25 28.48
CA ALA A 809 -2.37 21.86 28.88
C ALA A 809 -2.37 21.68 30.42
N GLY A 810 -1.61 22.51 31.14
CA GLY A 810 -1.62 22.53 32.60
C GLY A 810 -2.95 22.99 33.20
N LYS A 811 -3.64 23.95 32.58
CA LYS A 811 -5.02 24.35 32.95
C LYS A 811 -6.01 23.23 32.67
N LEU A 812 -5.95 22.63 31.48
CA LEU A 812 -6.80 21.51 31.07
C LEU A 812 -6.64 20.30 32.00
N ALA A 813 -5.41 19.93 32.34
CA ALA A 813 -5.12 18.84 33.29
C ALA A 813 -5.74 19.08 34.69
N LYS A 814 -5.96 20.35 35.08
CA LYS A 814 -6.60 20.73 36.34
C LYS A 814 -8.12 20.89 36.21
N SER A 815 -8.66 20.98 34.99
CA SER A 815 -10.10 21.13 34.74
C SER A 815 -10.88 19.94 35.34
N PRO A 816 -11.83 20.19 36.25
CA PRO A 816 -12.68 19.13 36.81
C PRO A 816 -13.51 18.43 35.74
N ALA A 817 -13.96 19.16 34.72
CA ALA A 817 -14.73 18.63 33.60
C ALA A 817 -13.88 17.66 32.76
N PHE A 818 -12.63 18.05 32.46
CA PHE A 818 -11.71 17.18 31.73
C PHE A 818 -11.37 15.91 32.53
N LYS A 819 -11.06 16.07 33.83
CA LYS A 819 -10.82 14.93 34.73
C LYS A 819 -11.99 13.94 34.74
N LYS A 820 -13.22 14.46 34.90
CA LYS A 820 -14.43 13.63 34.87
C LYS A 820 -14.61 12.94 33.51
N THR A 821 -14.31 13.63 32.41
CA THR A 821 -14.39 13.07 31.05
C THR A 821 -13.40 11.91 30.89
N VAL A 822 -12.13 12.12 31.24
CA VAL A 822 -11.07 11.11 31.18
C VAL A 822 -11.38 9.89 32.05
N THR A 823 -11.91 10.08 33.26
CA THR A 823 -12.22 8.95 34.16
C THR A 823 -13.48 8.20 33.75
N THR A 824 -14.48 8.88 33.20
CA THR A 824 -15.75 8.27 32.77
C THR A 824 -15.61 7.56 31.42
N TYR A 825 -14.79 8.12 30.53
CA TYR A 825 -14.62 7.64 29.15
C TYR A 825 -13.13 7.46 28.80
N PRO A 826 -12.40 6.56 29.49
CA PRO A 826 -10.95 6.46 29.34
C PRO A 826 -10.48 6.07 27.92
N GLU A 827 -11.30 5.33 27.15
CA GLU A 827 -10.96 4.93 25.78
C GLU A 827 -11.37 5.97 24.73
N ASN A 828 -12.29 6.89 25.07
CA ASN A 828 -12.89 7.87 24.17
C ASN A 828 -12.77 9.31 24.71
N ALA A 829 -11.73 9.56 25.51
CA ALA A 829 -11.66 10.78 26.31
C ALA A 829 -11.51 12.04 25.44
N PHE A 830 -10.84 11.94 24.29
CA PHE A 830 -10.60 13.09 23.43
C PHE A 830 -11.85 13.46 22.65
N SER A 831 -12.56 12.50 22.04
CA SER A 831 -13.81 12.82 21.33
C SER A 831 -14.90 13.34 22.28
N LYS A 832 -15.00 12.77 23.49
CA LYS A 832 -15.93 13.27 24.50
C LYS A 832 -15.53 14.65 25.00
N TRP A 833 -14.24 14.92 25.13
CA TRP A 833 -13.77 16.25 25.49
C TRP A 833 -14.00 17.27 24.38
N GLU A 834 -13.79 16.92 23.11
CA GLU A 834 -14.02 17.80 21.96
C GLU A 834 -15.48 18.27 21.89
N VAL A 835 -16.44 17.40 22.22
CA VAL A 835 -17.86 17.78 22.35
C VAL A 835 -18.07 18.82 23.47
N VAL A 836 -17.40 18.63 24.61
CA VAL A 836 -17.44 19.58 25.72
C VAL A 836 -16.75 20.90 25.35
N ASP A 837 -15.59 20.84 24.70
CA ASP A 837 -14.78 21.98 24.26
C ASP A 837 -15.60 22.86 23.28
N LYS A 838 -16.21 22.23 22.27
CA LYS A 838 -17.07 22.91 21.29
C LYS A 838 -18.31 23.52 21.94
N ARG A 839 -19.01 22.79 22.82
CA ARG A 839 -20.18 23.34 23.52
C ARG A 839 -19.78 24.48 24.47
N ALA A 840 -18.58 24.45 25.04
CA ALA A 840 -18.06 25.56 25.82
C ALA A 840 -17.76 26.79 24.94
N ASP A 841 -17.22 26.58 23.73
CA ASP A 841 -17.05 27.64 22.72
C ASP A 841 -18.39 28.25 22.31
N ASP A 842 -19.43 27.44 22.10
CA ASP A 842 -20.79 27.92 21.78
C ASP A 842 -21.36 28.78 22.92
N ILE A 843 -21.15 28.37 24.18
CA ILE A 843 -21.59 29.15 25.36
C ILE A 843 -20.82 30.49 25.45
N ILE A 844 -19.53 30.49 25.14
CA ILE A 844 -18.70 31.71 25.09
C ILE A 844 -19.24 32.64 24.01
N ALA A 845 -19.50 32.15 22.80
CA ALA A 845 -20.05 32.93 21.70
C ALA A 845 -21.44 33.52 22.04
N ILE A 846 -22.29 32.76 22.74
CA ILE A 846 -23.58 33.27 23.25
C ILE A 846 -23.33 34.43 24.22
N CYS A 847 -22.41 34.28 25.16
CA CYS A 847 -22.07 35.32 26.13
C CYS A 847 -21.47 36.57 25.47
N GLU A 848 -20.58 36.40 24.49
CA GLU A 848 -20.01 37.49 23.69
C GLU A 848 -21.09 38.24 22.91
N ASN A 849 -22.00 37.51 22.25
CA ASN A 849 -23.14 38.09 21.55
C ASN A 849 -24.06 38.84 22.51
N ASN A 850 -24.30 38.31 23.72
CA ASN A 850 -25.07 39.02 24.74
C ASN A 850 -24.39 40.34 25.13
N VAL A 851 -23.07 40.34 25.36
CA VAL A 851 -22.30 41.57 25.64
C VAL A 851 -22.38 42.56 24.48
N ASN A 852 -22.21 42.10 23.25
CA ASN A 852 -22.30 42.94 22.05
C ASN A 852 -23.71 43.50 21.84
N ASN A 853 -24.76 42.69 22.07
CA ASN A 853 -26.14 43.11 22.00
C ASN A 853 -26.45 44.17 23.07
N MET A 854 -25.93 44.02 24.29
CA MET A 854 -26.04 45.05 25.34
C MET A 854 -25.38 46.36 24.93
N LEU A 855 -24.24 46.31 24.23
CA LEU A 855 -23.59 47.51 23.71
C LEU A 855 -24.42 48.18 22.60
N ASN A 856 -25.07 47.38 21.76
CA ASN A 856 -25.80 47.87 20.59
C ASN A 856 -27.29 48.20 20.85
N SER A 857 -27.86 47.81 21.99
CA SER A 857 -29.31 47.90 22.28
C SER A 857 -29.81 49.25 22.80
N ARG A 858 -29.01 50.32 22.73
CA ARG A 858 -29.41 51.62 23.30
C ARG A 858 -30.65 52.17 22.58
N PRO A 859 -31.79 52.34 23.27
CA PRO A 859 -33.02 52.81 22.64
C PRO A 859 -32.88 54.26 22.15
N LYS A 860 -33.64 54.61 21.10
CA LYS A 860 -33.76 55.99 20.64
C LYS A 860 -34.58 56.78 21.65
N ASP A 861 -33.97 57.79 22.25
CA ASP A 861 -34.62 58.69 23.22
C ASP A 861 -34.20 60.15 23.00
N LYS A 862 -34.70 61.08 23.84
CA LYS A 862 -34.36 62.51 23.75
C LYS A 862 -32.85 62.80 23.86
N ASN A 863 -32.07 61.91 24.48
CA ASN A 863 -30.63 62.02 24.69
C ASN A 863 -29.82 61.12 23.73
N ASN A 864 -30.48 60.32 22.88
CA ASN A 864 -29.88 59.47 21.85
C ASN A 864 -30.80 59.33 20.62
N PRO A 865 -31.14 60.42 19.92
CA PRO A 865 -32.12 60.40 18.82
C PRO A 865 -31.67 59.52 17.64
N GLU A 866 -30.35 59.34 17.47
CA GLU A 866 -29.76 58.51 16.40
C GLU A 866 -29.68 57.02 16.76
N GLY A 867 -29.94 56.63 18.01
CA GLY A 867 -29.83 55.22 18.44
C GLY A 867 -28.38 54.73 18.46
N LYS A 868 -27.41 55.59 18.79
CA LYS A 868 -25.99 55.21 18.85
C LYS A 868 -25.76 54.16 19.95
N PRO A 869 -24.89 53.16 19.73
CA PRO A 869 -24.51 52.17 20.73
C PRO A 869 -24.02 52.82 22.03
N TYR A 870 -24.09 52.08 23.13
CA TYR A 870 -23.37 52.45 24.35
C TYR A 870 -21.86 52.47 24.07
N LYS A 871 -21.17 53.48 24.60
CA LYS A 871 -19.71 53.64 24.40
C LYS A 871 -18.91 52.44 24.92
N ASN A 872 -19.41 51.79 25.96
CA ASN A 872 -18.84 50.60 26.57
C ASN A 872 -19.88 49.96 27.53
N ILE A 873 -19.54 48.78 28.05
CA ILE A 873 -20.39 47.99 28.95
C ILE A 873 -20.74 48.73 30.25
N TYR A 874 -19.91 49.70 30.65
CA TYR A 874 -20.18 50.57 31.81
C TYR A 874 -21.38 51.50 31.57
N HIS A 875 -21.47 52.08 30.37
CA HIS A 875 -22.58 52.98 30.02
C HIS A 875 -23.90 52.22 29.94
N TYR A 876 -23.89 50.96 29.49
CA TYR A 876 -25.08 50.11 29.52
C TYR A 876 -25.56 49.88 30.97
N ALA A 877 -24.67 49.43 31.86
CA ALA A 877 -25.02 49.13 33.25
C ALA A 877 -25.61 50.35 34.00
N LEU A 878 -25.09 51.55 33.71
CA LEU A 878 -25.54 52.81 34.30
C LEU A 878 -26.81 53.39 33.64
N SER A 879 -27.21 52.90 32.47
CA SER A 879 -28.38 53.44 31.77
C SER A 879 -29.67 53.03 32.51
N GLY A 880 -30.46 54.03 32.91
CA GLY A 880 -31.65 53.84 33.76
C GLY A 880 -32.88 53.30 33.02
N THR A 881 -32.70 52.57 31.92
CA THR A 881 -33.75 52.33 30.93
C THR A 881 -34.65 51.14 31.23
N GLU A 882 -34.23 50.13 32.01
CA GLU A 882 -35.10 49.04 32.52
C GLU A 882 -34.35 48.12 33.53
N GLY A 883 -35.02 47.66 34.60
CA GLY A 883 -34.46 46.74 35.62
C GLY A 883 -33.68 47.39 36.78
N SER A 884 -33.29 46.59 37.79
CA SER A 884 -32.46 47.09 38.91
C SER A 884 -31.02 47.32 38.47
N TYR A 885 -30.37 48.38 38.97
CA TYR A 885 -28.96 48.67 38.69
C TYR A 885 -28.05 47.44 38.93
N TYR A 886 -28.24 46.76 40.07
CA TYR A 886 -27.50 45.54 40.40
C TYR A 886 -27.76 44.38 39.43
N GLY A 887 -28.98 44.26 38.92
CA GLY A 887 -29.35 43.25 37.92
C GLY A 887 -28.61 43.46 36.60
N ARG A 888 -28.57 44.71 36.09
CA ARG A 888 -27.80 45.05 34.88
C ARG A 888 -26.30 44.85 35.07
N CYS A 889 -25.76 45.25 36.22
CA CYS A 889 -24.37 45.00 36.57
C CYS A 889 -24.05 43.49 36.57
N ALA A 890 -24.89 42.68 37.22
CA ALA A 890 -24.72 41.24 37.26
C ALA A 890 -24.82 40.59 35.87
N GLU A 891 -25.74 41.06 35.04
CA GLU A 891 -25.89 40.60 33.67
C GLU A 891 -24.64 40.87 32.82
N VAL A 892 -24.09 42.09 32.87
CA VAL A 892 -22.85 42.42 32.17
C VAL A 892 -21.70 41.57 32.71
N ILE A 893 -21.52 41.52 34.04
CA ILE A 893 -20.40 40.82 34.67
C ILE A 893 -20.45 39.33 34.33
N VAL A 894 -21.58 38.65 34.48
CA VAL A 894 -21.67 37.21 34.20
C VAL A 894 -21.36 36.92 32.73
N ASN A 895 -21.98 37.61 31.77
CA ASN A 895 -21.72 37.34 30.36
C ASN A 895 -20.28 37.69 29.98
N TRP A 896 -19.77 38.85 30.42
CA TRP A 896 -18.39 39.23 30.14
C TRP A 896 -17.38 38.25 30.75
N MET A 897 -17.58 37.83 32.00
CA MET A 897 -16.68 36.88 32.68
C MET A 897 -16.69 35.50 32.02
N LEU A 898 -17.86 35.03 31.58
CA LEU A 898 -17.98 33.75 30.86
C LEU A 898 -17.41 33.83 29.44
N ALA A 899 -17.42 35.00 28.81
CA ALA A 899 -16.87 35.23 27.48
C ALA A 899 -15.32 35.29 27.45
N ILE A 900 -14.68 35.74 28.54
CA ILE A 900 -13.21 35.88 28.58
C ILE A 900 -12.51 34.58 29.03
N PRO A 901 -11.18 34.43 28.82
CA PRO A 901 -10.44 33.21 29.19
C PRO A 901 -10.56 32.78 30.66
N MET A 902 -10.84 33.72 31.58
CA MET A 902 -11.07 33.42 33.00
C MET A 902 -12.33 32.57 33.21
N GLY A 903 -13.40 32.77 32.43
CA GLY A 903 -14.66 32.04 32.52
C GLY A 903 -14.63 30.60 32.00
N ARG A 904 -13.57 30.20 31.29
CA ARG A 904 -13.50 28.92 30.58
C ARG A 904 -13.77 27.70 31.46
N THR A 905 -13.31 27.71 32.71
CA THR A 905 -13.54 26.58 33.63
C THR A 905 -15.03 26.41 33.96
N ILE A 906 -15.78 27.52 34.05
CA ILE A 906 -17.23 27.50 34.31
C ILE A 906 -17.96 27.03 33.06
N THR A 907 -17.61 27.56 31.88
CA THR A 907 -18.27 27.17 30.62
C THR A 907 -17.99 25.72 30.24
N GLU A 908 -16.78 25.20 30.47
CA GLU A 908 -16.46 23.77 30.34
C GLU A 908 -17.31 22.91 31.28
N ALA A 909 -17.48 23.34 32.53
CA ALA A 909 -18.27 22.59 33.49
C ALA A 909 -19.77 22.63 33.14
N MET A 910 -20.27 23.74 32.58
CA MET A 910 -21.63 23.84 32.04
C MET A 910 -21.80 22.96 30.81
N ALA A 911 -20.83 22.96 29.90
CA ALA A 911 -20.83 22.17 28.69
C ALA A 911 -20.81 20.66 28.99
N ALA A 912 -20.06 20.25 30.01
CA ALA A 912 -20.02 18.87 30.50
C ALA A 912 -21.32 18.42 31.21
N ASP A 913 -22.18 19.35 31.63
CA ASP A 913 -23.51 19.06 32.14
C ASP A 913 -24.52 19.00 30.99
N THR A 914 -24.83 17.79 30.52
CA THR A 914 -25.83 17.56 29.46
C THR A 914 -27.27 17.60 29.95
N THR A 915 -27.50 17.78 31.26
CA THR A 915 -28.85 17.72 31.86
C THR A 915 -29.51 19.09 32.01
N THR A 916 -28.74 20.17 31.92
CA THR A 916 -29.23 21.54 32.12
C THR A 916 -28.95 22.41 30.89
N ASP A 917 -29.88 23.30 30.54
CA ASP A 917 -29.67 24.32 29.51
C ASP A 917 -28.64 25.37 30.02
N PRO A 918 -27.55 25.66 29.27
CA PRO A 918 -26.60 26.69 29.63
C PRO A 918 -27.23 28.05 29.95
N ASN A 919 -28.32 28.43 29.27
CA ASN A 919 -29.00 29.70 29.53
C ASN A 919 -29.65 29.76 30.93
N GLU A 920 -30.18 28.63 31.41
CA GLU A 920 -30.75 28.53 32.75
C GLU A 920 -29.68 28.71 33.83
N ILE A 921 -28.49 28.12 33.62
CA ILE A 921 -27.34 28.28 34.50
C ILE A 921 -26.87 29.74 34.49
N ILE A 922 -26.76 30.36 33.30
CA ILE A 922 -26.38 31.77 33.17
C ILE A 922 -27.35 32.66 33.96
N ASN A 923 -28.66 32.45 33.80
CA ASN A 923 -29.68 33.22 34.53
C ASN A 923 -29.60 33.00 36.04
N THR A 924 -29.29 31.79 36.49
CA THR A 924 -29.07 31.48 37.91
C THR A 924 -27.85 32.22 38.47
N LEU A 925 -26.75 32.25 37.72
CA LEU A 925 -25.55 33.00 38.10
C LEU A 925 -25.82 34.51 38.16
N LYS A 926 -26.57 35.06 37.19
CA LYS A 926 -27.02 36.47 37.19
C LYS A 926 -27.83 36.78 38.46
N GLY A 927 -28.79 35.94 38.84
CA GLY A 927 -29.62 36.13 40.04
C GLY A 927 -28.83 36.11 41.34
N LYS A 928 -27.88 35.17 41.47
CA LYS A 928 -26.99 35.08 42.63
C LYS A 928 -26.06 36.27 42.74
N LEU A 929 -25.45 36.68 41.63
CA LEU A 929 -24.58 37.85 41.63
C LEU A 929 -25.36 39.13 41.93
N THR A 930 -26.58 39.27 41.42
CA THR A 930 -27.47 40.39 41.77
C THR A 930 -27.68 40.48 43.27
N THR A 931 -27.96 39.35 43.92
CA THR A 931 -28.16 39.27 45.39
C THR A 931 -26.87 39.61 46.15
N HIS A 932 -25.70 39.16 45.65
CA HIS A 932 -24.41 39.47 46.26
C HIS A 932 -24.10 40.98 46.16
N LEU A 933 -24.27 41.57 44.98
CA LEU A 933 -24.05 43.00 44.75
C LEU A 933 -24.98 43.87 45.58
N GLN A 934 -26.25 43.48 45.77
CA GLN A 934 -27.18 44.17 46.66
C GLN A 934 -26.71 44.16 48.14
N LYS A 935 -26.09 43.07 48.60
CA LYS A 935 -25.58 42.95 49.98
C LYS A 935 -24.31 43.77 50.21
N GLU A 936 -23.46 43.94 49.20
CA GLU A 936 -22.22 44.74 49.29
C GLU A 936 -22.44 46.26 49.11
N ASN A 937 -23.68 46.72 49.31
CA ASN A 937 -24.29 48.03 49.06
C ASN A 937 -23.38 49.29 49.19
N THR A 938 -22.33 49.29 50.01
CA THR A 938 -21.44 50.43 50.29
C THR A 938 -20.17 50.53 49.42
N LYS A 939 -19.77 49.50 48.65
CA LYS A 939 -18.54 49.55 47.80
C LYS A 939 -18.78 49.79 46.30
N ILE A 940 -19.97 49.50 45.81
CA ILE A 940 -20.27 49.48 44.36
C ILE A 940 -20.51 50.90 43.78
N HIS A 941 -20.72 51.93 44.60
CA HIS A 941 -20.71 53.32 44.14
C HIS A 941 -19.36 53.79 43.57
N ARG A 942 -18.28 52.98 43.68
CA ARG A 942 -17.02 53.18 42.94
C ARG A 942 -17.11 52.77 41.45
N GLY A 943 -18.24 52.19 41.02
CA GLY A 943 -18.59 51.89 39.63
C GLY A 943 -18.17 50.50 39.14
N LEU A 944 -18.91 49.93 38.18
CA LEU A 944 -18.62 48.67 37.47
C LEU A 944 -17.18 48.65 36.88
N LYS A 945 -16.66 49.84 36.56
CA LYS A 945 -15.27 50.09 36.16
C LYS A 945 -14.26 49.54 37.15
N PHE A 946 -14.52 49.64 38.45
CA PHE A 946 -13.62 49.13 39.48
C PHE A 946 -13.46 47.61 39.41
N TYR A 947 -14.49 46.84 39.04
CA TYR A 947 -14.42 45.38 39.01
C TYR A 947 -13.87 44.80 37.72
N ILE A 948 -13.95 45.54 36.61
CA ILE A 948 -13.44 45.10 35.29
C ILE A 948 -12.01 45.60 35.06
N ASP A 949 -11.67 46.82 35.51
CA ASP A 949 -10.31 47.38 35.37
C ASP A 949 -9.36 46.90 36.49
N ASN A 950 -9.87 46.28 37.57
CA ASN A 950 -9.05 45.75 38.68
C ASN A 950 -9.07 44.22 38.70
N PHE A 951 -7.95 43.63 38.27
CA PHE A 951 -7.77 42.19 38.16
C PHE A 951 -8.05 41.42 39.47
N ASP A 952 -7.59 41.94 40.62
CA ASP A 952 -7.77 41.28 41.93
C ASP A 952 -9.25 41.19 42.33
N GLU A 953 -10.05 42.20 41.97
CA GLU A 953 -11.47 42.23 42.26
C GLU A 953 -12.28 41.41 41.23
N THR A 954 -11.82 41.37 39.98
CA THR A 954 -12.33 40.43 38.98
C THR A 954 -12.14 38.98 39.44
N GLU A 955 -10.97 38.64 39.98
CA GLU A 955 -10.66 37.29 40.48
C GLU A 955 -11.54 36.90 41.67
N LYS A 956 -11.79 37.81 42.62
CA LYS A 956 -12.73 37.57 43.73
C LYS A 956 -14.16 37.31 43.25
N LEU A 957 -14.63 38.07 42.28
CA LEU A 957 -15.94 37.85 41.66
C LEU A 957 -16.00 36.52 40.92
N TYR A 958 -14.92 36.15 40.22
CA TYR A 958 -14.82 34.87 39.53
C TYR A 958 -14.92 33.72 40.51
N ASP A 959 -14.16 33.78 41.60
CA ASP A 959 -14.21 32.80 42.67
C ASP A 959 -15.59 32.69 43.29
N HIS A 960 -16.31 33.81 43.45
CA HIS A 960 -17.69 33.82 43.93
C HIS A 960 -18.64 33.11 42.96
N LEU A 961 -18.53 33.40 41.65
CA LEU A 961 -19.33 32.75 40.61
C LEU A 961 -19.01 31.25 40.51
N LEU A 962 -17.73 30.88 40.53
CA LEU A 962 -17.29 29.49 40.48
C LEU A 962 -17.77 28.71 41.71
N LYS A 963 -17.70 29.28 42.93
CA LYS A 963 -18.25 28.67 44.15
C LYS A 963 -19.77 28.53 44.06
N SER A 964 -20.46 29.56 43.57
CA SER A 964 -21.90 29.57 43.40
C SER A 964 -22.37 28.50 42.41
N TYR A 965 -21.66 28.35 41.29
CA TYR A 965 -21.87 27.31 40.29
C TYR A 965 -21.63 25.91 40.88
N LYS A 966 -20.48 25.68 41.53
CA LYS A 966 -20.15 24.38 42.13
C LYS A 966 -21.19 23.93 43.16
N LYS A 967 -21.74 24.87 43.94
CA LYS A 967 -22.81 24.59 44.89
C LYS A 967 -24.08 24.12 44.16
N ASP A 968 -24.55 24.86 43.14
CA ASP A 968 -25.74 24.46 42.38
C ASP A 968 -25.53 23.14 41.64
N ALA A 969 -24.38 22.94 41.01
CA ALA A 969 -24.08 21.71 40.31
C ALA A 969 -24.14 20.50 41.26
N LYS A 970 -23.64 20.65 42.49
CA LYS A 970 -23.69 19.61 43.52
C LYS A 970 -25.11 19.37 44.04
N ASP A 971 -25.88 20.44 44.22
CA ASP A 971 -27.29 20.36 44.64
C ASP A 971 -28.12 19.66 43.54
N ARG A 972 -27.92 20.02 42.26
CA ARG A 972 -28.53 19.33 41.10
C ARG A 972 -28.11 17.87 40.97
N GLU A 973 -26.83 17.56 41.17
CA GLU A 973 -26.34 16.17 41.12
C GLU A 973 -26.98 15.33 42.23
N ARG A 974 -27.09 15.88 43.45
CA ARG A 974 -27.79 15.26 44.58
C ARG A 974 -29.27 15.05 44.26
N ASP A 975 -29.94 16.02 43.65
CA ASP A 975 -31.34 15.93 43.26
C ASP A 975 -31.54 14.87 42.16
N SER A 976 -30.65 14.80 41.16
CA SER A 976 -30.70 13.77 40.11
C SER A 976 -30.50 12.36 40.68
N LEU A 977 -29.56 12.19 41.62
CA LEU A 977 -29.33 10.93 42.32
C LEU A 977 -30.51 10.59 43.23
N GLY A 978 -31.15 11.60 43.82
CA GLY A 978 -32.40 11.48 44.57
C GLY A 978 -33.54 10.97 43.68
N ILE A 979 -33.72 11.57 42.50
CA ILE A 979 -34.72 11.17 41.50
C ILE A 979 -34.43 9.76 40.96
N GLN A 980 -33.17 9.40 40.68
CA GLN A 980 -32.79 8.04 40.28
C GLN A 980 -33.03 7.02 41.39
N ARG A 981 -32.75 7.37 42.65
CA ARG A 981 -33.08 6.52 43.81
C ARG A 981 -34.59 6.37 43.99
N MET A 982 -35.36 7.45 43.84
CA MET A 982 -36.83 7.40 43.88
C MET A 982 -37.40 6.59 42.72
N SER A 983 -36.85 6.73 41.51
CA SER A 983 -37.24 5.95 40.33
C SER A 983 -36.91 4.47 40.52
N ARG A 984 -35.70 4.13 40.99
CA ARG A 984 -35.34 2.74 41.36
C ARG A 984 -36.22 2.20 42.48
N ASN A 985 -36.54 3.00 43.49
CA ASN A 985 -37.44 2.59 44.57
C ASN A 985 -38.89 2.44 44.07
N ASN A 986 -39.35 3.25 43.13
CA ASN A 986 -40.66 3.11 42.51
C ASN A 986 -40.72 1.88 41.59
N ILE A 987 -39.64 1.55 40.87
CA ILE A 987 -39.51 0.29 40.10
C ILE A 987 -39.48 -0.92 41.05
N ARG A 988 -38.77 -0.81 42.18
CA ARG A 988 -38.71 -1.87 43.20
C ARG A 988 -40.04 -2.05 43.94
N ASN A 989 -40.76 -0.97 44.21
CA ASN A 989 -42.07 -1.00 44.86
C ASN A 989 -43.17 -1.44 43.90
N SER A 990 -43.10 -1.07 42.61
CA SER A 990 -44.02 -1.58 41.59
C SER A 990 -43.79 -3.07 41.31
N SER A 991 -42.54 -3.54 41.25
CA SER A 991 -42.21 -4.98 41.12
C SER A 991 -42.57 -5.80 42.37
N MET A 992 -42.55 -5.21 43.57
CA MET A 992 -43.09 -5.85 44.78
C MET A 992 -44.63 -5.83 44.83
N SER A 993 -45.30 -4.79 44.31
CA SER A 993 -46.77 -4.77 44.21
C SER A 993 -47.33 -5.73 43.15
N SER A 994 -46.55 -6.02 42.09
CA SER A 994 -46.93 -7.04 41.11
C SER A 994 -46.77 -8.47 41.63
N ASN A 995 -45.97 -8.69 42.69
CA ASN A 995 -45.86 -10.00 43.34
C ASN A 995 -46.90 -10.22 44.46
N SER A 996 -47.46 -9.16 45.07
CA SER A 996 -48.58 -9.34 46.01
C SER A 996 -49.94 -9.56 45.32
N SER A 997 -50.03 -9.25 44.03
CA SER A 997 -51.26 -9.42 43.23
C SER A 997 -51.41 -10.81 42.57
N ARG A 998 -50.41 -11.69 42.68
CA ARG A 998 -50.38 -13.00 42.01
C ARG A 998 -50.68 -14.21 42.92
N SER A 999 -51.12 -13.95 44.16
CA SER A 999 -51.46 -14.98 45.18
C SER A 999 -52.95 -15.39 45.18
N SER A 1000 -53.81 -14.80 44.34
CA SER A 1000 -55.24 -15.12 44.36
C SER A 1000 -55.85 -15.16 42.96
N ARG A 1001 -55.66 -16.28 42.26
CA ARG A 1001 -56.71 -16.97 41.46
C ARG A 1001 -56.14 -18.18 40.72
N SER A 1002 -56.40 -19.36 41.28
CA SER A 1002 -56.56 -20.60 40.53
C SER A 1002 -58.04 -20.79 40.23
N SER A 1003 -58.40 -21.05 38.97
CA SER A 1003 -59.40 -22.05 38.52
C SER A 1003 -59.91 -21.75 37.09
N SER A 1004 -59.94 -22.83 36.27
CA SER A 1004 -60.70 -23.03 35.02
C SER A 1004 -60.35 -22.14 33.81
N SER A 1005 -60.48 -22.54 32.55
CA SER A 1005 -60.57 -23.81 31.82
C SER A 1005 -60.57 -23.45 30.32
N SER A 1006 -60.02 -24.34 29.48
CA SER A 1006 -60.39 -24.61 28.08
C SER A 1006 -60.31 -23.53 26.96
N SER A 1007 -59.70 -24.00 25.87
CA SER A 1007 -60.06 -23.84 24.45
C SER A 1007 -59.41 -22.74 23.59
N SER A 1008 -58.62 -23.24 22.62
CA SER A 1008 -58.56 -22.93 21.18
C SER A 1008 -58.46 -21.48 20.69
N SER A 1009 -57.50 -21.29 19.76
CA SER A 1009 -57.66 -20.65 18.43
C SER A 1009 -56.54 -19.64 18.11
N SER A 1010 -55.80 -19.96 17.04
CA SER A 1010 -55.27 -19.06 15.99
C SER A 1010 -54.74 -17.66 16.34
N MET A 1011 -53.46 -17.43 16.07
CA MET A 1011 -52.94 -16.14 15.57
C MET A 1011 -51.89 -16.50 14.51
N ASP A 1012 -52.17 -16.26 13.23
CA ASP A 1012 -52.13 -14.98 12.52
C ASP A 1012 -50.80 -14.23 12.67
N VAL A 1013 -50.13 -14.22 11.53
CA VAL A 1013 -48.94 -13.47 11.16
C VAL A 1013 -49.33 -12.01 11.05
N ASP A 1014 -48.59 -11.09 11.68
CA ASP A 1014 -48.44 -9.78 11.07
C ASP A 1014 -47.15 -9.04 11.45
N ASN A 1015 -46.49 -8.60 10.38
CA ASN A 1015 -45.31 -7.77 10.32
C ASN A 1015 -45.58 -6.37 10.86
N LYS A 1016 -44.66 -5.80 11.66
CA LYS A 1016 -44.44 -4.34 11.65
C LYS A 1016 -42.96 -3.96 11.70
N VAL A 1017 -42.61 -3.23 10.64
CA VAL A 1017 -41.44 -2.41 10.33
C VAL A 1017 -41.09 -1.43 11.46
N PRO A 1018 -39.79 -1.14 11.73
CA PRO A 1018 -39.41 -0.01 12.57
C PRO A 1018 -39.33 1.28 11.76
N VAL A 1019 -39.96 2.32 12.31
CA VAL A 1019 -39.88 3.72 11.89
C VAL A 1019 -38.60 4.35 12.45
N ILE A 1020 -38.01 5.21 11.61
CA ILE A 1020 -36.79 6.03 11.69
C ILE A 1020 -36.38 6.49 13.09
#